data_AF-A0A536NR06-F1
#
_entry.id   AF-A0A536NR06-F1
#
_cell.length_a   1.000
_cell.length_b   1.000
_cell.length_c   1.000
_cell.angle_alpha   90.00
_cell.angle_beta   90.00
_cell.angle_gamma   90.00
#
_symmetry.space_group_name_H-M   'P 1'
#
loop_
_entity.id
_entity.type
_entity.pdbx_description
1 polymer ?
#
loop_
_entity_poly.entity_id
_entity_poly.type
_entity_poly.pdbx_seq_one_letter_code
_entity_poly.pdbx_strand_id
1 'polypeptide(L)'
;MGAARADRGGSDMGAGLVHEARRLLSLRRTALTGNVAALTVALISLSLATLMVARIGGPSAVGDYALLRVMPWLLAVMVSGGLAAATPWFLAGPTKDDPRVKTTLLAIGAASSVASLLIWLAAAPLLKDLFLRDLTTLIVAWAGLKTISRLFVITAKAASQGTGDLRGTNYAIALEELLFIPGYAVALLLGANGGAAVVAALIAADVVTGAVAWRRLLGRHYFAGVGRPSFELAKRVYVFGLRGQVGSIMYLVNLRLDFMIVDLLAGPAILGIYAVASKFAELVRLLPISFEWVLYPRFAGKTATDAWSWAAWLAPRAAAATALAALPLAVLASPVIPLFYGGAFVGAVEPTRLLLIGLSVEGASGVVTAYLFGRGRPGLNSLATLGGVIVTVLLDFLLIPRYQLVGAALASTAAYLTTTSLLGLCFLLMQPRSADRVMDVGDPIPPGRFRRSLDIVVSGSSLVLLSPLMLAAWIGARLSTGASGVYRQVRVGEGGMAFTMLKFRSMRPSEGPEVTASGDRRITRLGHILRATSIDELPQLVNVLRGEMTLVGARPETVGLAQRYPKELQTVFRHRPGLTGPAQLGMRQGGGMAASDDVESQYLEVQVPWRVAEDMDYLSRPTPARTVTWIVGTAAYVAGSVLGKRSVKKRGHLHAPSGPRSSYAHRSPWQLLTSPSAIHRHGQGIRGHPQAGPADLLRREHAAHAAPLLH
;
A
#
# COMPACT_ATOMS: atom_id res chain seq x y z
N MET A 1 -47.04 -7.23 -27.42
CA MET A 1 -46.43 -5.93 -27.78
C MET A 1 -46.04 -5.22 -26.49
N GLY A 2 -44.83 -5.29 -25.94
CA GLY A 2 -43.53 -5.57 -26.51
C GLY A 2 -42.81 -4.28 -26.89
N ALA A 3 -42.15 -3.61 -25.94
CA ALA A 3 -40.87 -2.91 -26.12
C ALA A 3 -40.37 -2.28 -24.80
N ALA A 4 -39.25 -2.81 -24.33
CA ALA A 4 -38.50 -2.38 -23.16
C ALA A 4 -37.80 -1.03 -23.40
N ARG A 5 -37.81 -0.14 -22.39
CA ARG A 5 -36.85 0.95 -22.24
C ARG A 5 -35.69 0.46 -21.38
N ALA A 6 -34.62 0.06 -22.03
CA ALA A 6 -33.33 -0.17 -21.41
C ALA A 6 -32.52 1.14 -21.40
N ASP A 7 -32.01 1.43 -20.20
CA ASP A 7 -30.69 2.00 -19.91
C ASP A 7 -30.36 3.46 -20.31
N ARG A 8 -30.45 4.34 -19.30
CA ARG A 8 -29.71 5.61 -19.19
C ARG A 8 -28.89 5.64 -17.89
N GLY A 9 -28.23 4.54 -17.51
CA GLY A 9 -27.49 4.45 -16.24
C GLY A 9 -26.05 4.99 -16.23
N GLY A 10 -25.50 5.42 -17.37
CA GLY A 10 -24.05 5.68 -17.49
C GLY A 10 -23.57 7.10 -17.17
N SER A 11 -24.40 8.13 -17.32
CA SER A 11 -23.94 9.54 -17.27
C SER A 11 -24.11 10.25 -15.93
N ASP A 12 -24.99 9.78 -15.04
CA ASP A 12 -25.31 10.47 -13.78
C ASP A 12 -24.36 10.13 -12.61
N MET A 13 -23.72 8.96 -12.63
CA MET A 13 -22.78 8.54 -11.57
C MET A 13 -21.51 9.41 -11.52
N GLY A 14 -21.01 9.83 -12.69
CA GLY A 14 -19.83 10.69 -12.81
C GLY A 14 -20.10 12.14 -12.37
N ALA A 15 -21.29 12.66 -12.67
CA ALA A 15 -21.69 14.02 -12.29
C ALA A 15 -21.93 14.12 -10.77
N GLY A 16 -22.58 13.12 -10.16
CA GLY A 16 -22.77 13.04 -8.71
C GLY A 16 -21.46 12.96 -7.93
N LEU A 17 -20.53 12.09 -8.36
CA LEU A 17 -19.19 11.98 -7.75
C LEU A 17 -18.37 13.27 -7.88
N VAL A 18 -18.46 13.97 -9.01
CA VAL A 18 -17.73 15.23 -9.23
C VAL A 18 -18.36 16.39 -8.44
N HIS A 19 -19.68 16.43 -8.34
CA HIS A 19 -20.40 17.47 -7.58
C HIS A 19 -20.20 17.28 -6.07
N GLU A 20 -20.27 16.04 -5.59
CA GLU A 20 -19.96 15.69 -4.21
C GLU A 20 -18.47 15.88 -3.91
N ALA A 21 -17.56 15.52 -4.82
CA ALA A 21 -16.14 15.86 -4.72
C ALA A 21 -15.90 17.37 -4.65
N ARG A 22 -16.61 18.21 -5.42
CA ARG A 22 -16.51 19.69 -5.37
C ARG A 22 -17.05 20.27 -4.07
N ARG A 23 -18.23 19.85 -3.62
CA ARG A 23 -18.85 20.30 -2.36
C ARG A 23 -18.03 19.87 -1.15
N LEU A 24 -17.41 18.70 -1.24
CA LEU A 24 -16.45 18.24 -0.26
C LEU A 24 -15.13 19.01 -0.36
N LEU A 25 -14.60 19.32 -1.56
CA LEU A 25 -13.37 20.11 -1.74
C LEU A 25 -13.43 21.51 -1.12
N SER A 26 -14.60 22.17 -1.08
CA SER A 26 -14.74 23.51 -0.48
C SER A 26 -14.64 23.51 1.06
N LEU A 27 -15.29 22.57 1.75
CA LEU A 27 -15.12 22.34 3.19
C LEU A 27 -13.77 21.67 3.53
N ARG A 28 -13.11 21.05 2.55
CA ARG A 28 -11.85 20.28 2.72
C ARG A 28 -10.58 21.07 2.43
N ARG A 29 -10.63 22.15 1.63
CA ARG A 29 -9.50 23.07 1.43
C ARG A 29 -9.08 23.70 2.76
N THR A 30 -10.03 24.14 3.59
CA THR A 30 -9.76 24.80 4.88
C THR A 30 -9.04 23.92 5.90
N ALA A 31 -9.28 22.61 5.92
CA ALA A 31 -8.60 21.69 6.84
C ALA A 31 -7.14 21.42 6.42
N LEU A 32 -6.91 21.22 5.13
CA LEU A 32 -5.58 21.01 4.57
C LEU A 32 -4.75 22.31 4.64
N THR A 33 -5.30 23.44 4.17
CA THR A 33 -4.63 24.74 4.25
C THR A 33 -4.38 25.16 5.69
N GLY A 34 -5.33 24.90 6.60
CA GLY A 34 -5.15 25.15 8.02
C GLY A 34 -4.05 24.30 8.65
N ASN A 35 -3.86 23.04 8.20
CA ASN A 35 -2.78 22.19 8.71
C ASN A 35 -1.41 22.61 8.14
N VAL A 36 -1.32 22.92 6.84
CA VAL A 36 -0.10 23.47 6.23
C VAL A 36 0.31 24.78 6.91
N ALA A 37 -0.64 25.68 7.18
CA ALA A 37 -0.37 26.92 7.90
C ALA A 37 0.14 26.65 9.33
N ALA A 38 -0.48 25.72 10.06
CA ALA A 38 -0.02 25.34 11.40
C ALA A 38 1.40 24.75 11.39
N LEU A 39 1.72 23.87 10.45
CA LEU A 39 3.07 23.32 10.28
C LEU A 39 4.10 24.38 9.89
N THR A 40 3.70 25.37 9.09
CA THR A 40 4.57 26.49 8.71
C THR A 40 4.87 27.37 9.92
N VAL A 41 3.86 27.74 10.71
CA VAL A 41 4.04 28.47 11.98
C VAL A 41 4.94 27.69 12.93
N ALA A 42 4.69 26.39 13.09
CA ALA A 42 5.51 25.50 13.89
C ALA A 42 6.99 25.52 13.47
N LEU A 43 7.26 25.42 12.16
CA LEU A 43 8.62 25.41 11.62
C LEU A 43 9.33 26.76 11.79
N ILE A 44 8.63 27.88 11.62
CA ILE A 44 9.17 29.23 11.84
C ILE A 44 9.48 29.42 13.33
N SER A 45 8.55 29.09 14.22
CA SER A 45 8.73 29.18 15.68
C SER A 45 9.90 28.33 16.16
N LEU A 46 10.01 27.09 15.67
CA LEU A 46 11.13 26.20 15.98
C LEU A 46 12.47 26.81 15.52
N SER A 47 12.51 27.39 14.32
CA SER A 47 13.73 28.02 13.78
C SER A 47 14.15 29.24 14.60
N LEU A 48 13.19 30.08 15.00
CA LEU A 48 13.41 31.23 15.88
C LEU A 48 13.88 30.80 17.28
N ALA A 49 13.26 29.76 17.83
CA ALA A 49 13.64 29.19 19.12
C ALA A 49 15.09 28.70 19.12
N THR A 50 15.50 27.94 18.10
CA THR A 50 16.88 27.49 17.93
C THR A 50 17.84 28.69 17.82
N LEU A 51 17.46 29.73 17.07
CA LEU A 51 18.26 30.94 16.92
C LEU A 51 18.40 31.73 18.24
N MET A 52 17.34 31.82 19.04
CA MET A 52 17.39 32.47 20.35
C MET A 52 18.31 31.72 21.33
N VAL A 53 18.16 30.39 21.43
CA VAL A 53 19.05 29.56 22.26
C VAL A 53 20.51 29.71 21.80
N ALA A 54 20.75 29.74 20.48
CA ALA A 54 22.08 29.96 19.93
C ALA A 54 22.69 31.32 20.30
N ARG A 55 21.88 32.38 20.27
CA ARG A 55 22.34 33.75 20.58
C ARG A 55 22.63 33.96 22.06
N ILE A 56 21.91 33.26 22.95
CA ILE A 56 22.03 33.44 24.40
C ILE A 56 23.02 32.45 25.02
N GLY A 57 22.99 31.19 24.60
CA GLY A 57 23.77 30.11 25.20
C GLY A 57 24.94 29.59 24.34
N GLY A 58 25.10 30.10 23.12
CA GLY A 58 26.13 29.65 22.19
C GLY A 58 25.88 28.25 21.59
N PRO A 59 26.83 27.71 20.81
CA PRO A 59 26.65 26.46 20.04
C PRO A 59 26.42 25.20 20.90
N SER A 60 27.06 25.08 22.07
CA SER A 60 26.86 23.94 22.98
C SER A 60 25.44 23.91 23.54
N ALA A 61 24.89 25.07 23.92
CA ALA A 61 23.50 25.17 24.39
C ALA A 61 22.48 24.79 23.32
N VAL A 62 22.78 25.01 22.03
CA VAL A 62 21.94 24.54 20.92
C VAL A 62 21.96 23.02 20.81
N GLY A 63 23.12 22.40 21.00
CA GLY A 63 23.28 20.95 21.05
C GLY A 63 22.46 20.33 22.19
N ASP A 64 22.61 20.86 23.41
CA ASP A 64 21.83 20.44 24.57
C ASP A 64 20.33 20.65 24.36
N TYR A 65 19.93 21.80 23.80
CA TYR A 65 18.54 22.08 23.44
C TYR A 65 17.96 21.05 22.49
N ALA A 66 18.70 20.70 21.43
CA ALA A 66 18.25 19.71 20.46
C ALA A 66 18.08 18.33 21.12
N LEU A 67 19.02 17.93 21.97
CA LEU A 67 18.97 16.64 22.70
C LEU A 67 17.81 16.60 23.72
N LEU A 68 17.67 17.64 24.54
CA LEU A 68 16.57 17.80 25.50
C LEU A 68 15.19 17.83 24.82
N ARG A 69 15.13 18.30 23.57
CA ARG A 69 13.91 18.28 22.77
C ARG A 69 13.61 16.90 22.18
N VAL A 70 14.61 16.20 21.63
CA VAL A 70 14.41 14.96 20.88
C VAL A 70 14.34 13.74 21.79
N MET A 71 15.28 13.56 22.73
CA MET A 71 15.40 12.32 23.50
C MET A 71 14.15 11.99 24.34
N PRO A 72 13.57 12.92 25.12
CA PRO A 72 12.35 12.62 25.87
C PRO A 72 11.15 12.36 24.95
N TRP A 73 11.10 12.99 23.77
CA TRP A 73 10.03 12.71 22.79
C TRP A 73 10.16 11.30 22.23
N LEU A 74 11.38 10.89 21.87
CA LEU A 74 11.66 9.57 21.34
C LEU A 74 11.28 8.49 22.37
N LEU A 75 11.71 8.65 23.63
CA LEU A 75 11.36 7.72 24.70
C LEU A 75 9.84 7.61 24.89
N ALA A 76 9.15 8.75 24.99
CA ALA A 76 7.69 8.81 25.11
C ALA A 76 6.98 8.05 23.98
N VAL A 77 7.43 8.25 22.73
CA VAL A 77 6.83 7.60 21.55
C VAL A 77 7.15 6.09 21.53
N MET A 78 8.35 5.68 21.96
CA MET A 78 8.72 4.26 22.07
C MET A 78 7.91 3.53 23.13
N VAL A 79 7.80 4.10 24.34
CA VAL A 79 7.09 3.48 25.48
C VAL A 79 5.57 3.49 25.27
N SER A 80 5.03 4.47 24.56
CA SER A 80 3.61 4.48 24.20
C SER A 80 3.23 3.52 23.07
N GLY A 81 4.21 2.80 22.50
CA GLY A 81 3.97 1.75 21.51
C GLY A 81 3.15 2.21 20.32
N GLY A 82 3.34 3.44 19.86
CA GLY A 82 2.60 4.01 18.73
C GLY A 82 1.17 4.45 19.05
N LEU A 83 0.84 4.76 20.32
CA LEU A 83 -0.48 5.28 20.74
C LEU A 83 -0.96 6.44 19.86
N ALA A 84 -0.07 7.37 19.54
CA ALA A 84 -0.35 8.52 18.66
C ALA A 84 -0.94 8.09 17.30
N ALA A 85 -0.38 7.01 16.74
CA ALA A 85 -0.80 6.48 15.46
C ALA A 85 -2.03 5.58 15.60
N ALA A 86 -2.23 4.87 16.71
CA ALA A 86 -3.37 3.99 16.91
C ALA A 86 -4.67 4.76 17.21
N THR A 87 -4.61 5.81 18.04
CA THR A 87 -5.78 6.55 18.53
C THR A 87 -6.76 6.98 17.44
N PRO A 88 -6.34 7.60 16.31
CA PRO A 88 -7.29 8.06 15.30
C PRO A 88 -8.05 6.92 14.63
N TRP A 89 -7.43 5.74 14.44
CA TRP A 89 -8.12 4.57 13.87
C TRP A 89 -9.17 4.01 14.82
N PHE A 90 -8.88 3.91 16.11
CA PHE A 90 -9.84 3.40 17.09
C PHE A 90 -11.00 4.38 17.36
N LEU A 91 -10.76 5.69 17.25
CA LEU A 91 -11.79 6.72 17.46
C LEU A 91 -12.62 7.04 16.21
N ALA A 92 -12.08 6.87 15.00
CA ALA A 92 -12.80 7.14 13.75
C ALA A 92 -13.29 5.88 13.02
N GLY A 93 -12.73 4.71 13.37
CA GLY A 93 -12.95 3.44 12.68
C GLY A 93 -14.08 2.58 13.28
N PRO A 94 -14.02 1.25 13.10
CA PRO A 94 -15.11 0.34 13.49
C PRO A 94 -15.43 0.33 14.99
N THR A 95 -14.49 0.73 15.84
CA THR A 95 -14.65 0.77 17.30
C THR A 95 -15.14 2.11 17.82
N LYS A 96 -15.46 3.09 16.96
CA LYS A 96 -15.83 4.46 17.37
C LYS A 96 -16.97 4.51 18.40
N ASP A 97 -17.89 3.54 18.33
CA ASP A 97 -19.08 3.47 19.17
C ASP A 97 -18.85 2.62 20.45
N ASP A 98 -17.69 1.97 20.61
CA ASP A 98 -17.35 1.22 21.83
C ASP A 98 -17.02 2.21 22.96
N PRO A 99 -17.82 2.26 24.05
CA PRO A 99 -17.69 3.25 25.11
C PRO A 99 -16.35 3.13 25.86
N ARG A 100 -15.66 1.98 25.76
CA ARG A 100 -14.40 1.70 26.46
C ARG A 100 -13.17 2.28 25.76
N VAL A 101 -13.27 2.66 24.48
CA VAL A 101 -12.11 3.10 23.68
C VAL A 101 -11.44 4.32 24.29
N LYS A 102 -12.20 5.37 24.57
CA LYS A 102 -11.65 6.66 25.02
C LYS A 102 -10.89 6.53 26.35
N THR A 103 -11.46 5.79 27.30
CA THR A 103 -10.85 5.54 28.62
C THR A 103 -9.69 4.57 28.55
N THR A 104 -9.74 3.58 27.66
CA THR A 104 -8.60 2.67 27.41
C THR A 104 -7.41 3.41 26.82
N LEU A 105 -7.62 4.30 25.84
CA LEU A 105 -6.55 5.10 25.24
C LEU A 105 -5.89 6.03 26.27
N LEU A 106 -6.68 6.63 27.16
CA LEU A 106 -6.20 7.43 28.28
C LEU A 106 -5.40 6.60 29.30
N ALA A 107 -5.89 5.42 29.64
CA ALA A 107 -5.19 4.52 30.55
C ALA A 107 -3.82 4.10 29.99
N ILE A 108 -3.72 3.80 28.69
CA ILE A 108 -2.44 3.56 28.02
C ILE A 108 -1.56 4.79 28.11
N GLY A 109 -2.07 5.97 27.75
CA GLY A 109 -1.29 7.22 27.81
C GLY A 109 -0.74 7.51 29.20
N ALA A 110 -1.55 7.32 30.25
CA ALA A 110 -1.14 7.49 31.65
C ALA A 110 -0.08 6.47 32.07
N ALA A 111 -0.32 5.17 31.80
CA ALA A 111 0.64 4.11 32.10
C ALA A 111 1.98 4.31 31.38
N SER A 112 1.94 4.68 30.09
CA SER A 112 3.13 5.00 29.31
C SER A 112 3.85 6.24 29.81
N SER A 113 3.13 7.22 30.39
CA SER A 113 3.74 8.42 30.98
C SER A 113 4.55 8.09 32.23
N VAL A 114 3.96 7.28 33.13
CA VAL A 114 4.65 6.79 34.34
C VAL A 114 5.85 5.94 33.95
N ALA A 115 5.67 4.98 33.05
CA ALA A 115 6.77 4.12 32.58
C ALA A 115 7.90 4.92 31.91
N SER A 116 7.56 5.91 31.07
CA SER A 116 8.57 6.77 30.42
C SER A 116 9.36 7.58 31.44
N LEU A 117 8.71 8.15 32.46
CA LEU A 117 9.39 8.89 33.51
C LEU A 117 10.33 7.98 34.30
N LEU A 118 9.88 6.78 34.70
CA LEU A 118 10.71 5.85 35.46
C LEU A 118 11.94 5.39 34.67
N ILE A 119 11.76 5.07 33.38
CA ILE A 119 12.87 4.72 32.48
C ILE A 119 13.82 5.90 32.33
N TRP A 120 13.30 7.12 32.16
CA TRP A 120 14.12 8.31 32.04
C TRP A 120 14.93 8.58 33.31
N LEU A 121 14.30 8.54 34.49
CA LEU A 121 14.98 8.77 35.77
C LEU A 121 16.07 7.73 36.02
N ALA A 122 15.81 6.46 35.70
CA ALA A 122 16.82 5.40 35.78
C ALA A 122 17.98 5.61 34.80
N ALA A 123 17.68 6.11 33.60
CA ALA A 123 18.68 6.40 32.58
C ALA A 123 19.37 7.76 32.75
N ALA A 124 18.87 8.66 33.60
CA ALA A 124 19.34 10.05 33.69
C ALA A 124 20.84 10.19 33.99
N PRO A 125 21.46 9.41 34.90
CA PRO A 125 22.90 9.47 35.12
C PRO A 125 23.68 9.09 33.85
N LEU A 126 23.26 8.00 33.19
CA LEU A 126 23.88 7.54 31.96
C LEU A 126 23.69 8.54 30.81
N LEU A 127 22.51 9.14 30.67
CA LEU A 127 22.20 10.14 29.65
C LEU A 127 23.02 11.42 29.85
N LYS A 128 23.22 11.84 31.10
CA LYS A 128 24.12 12.94 31.43
C LYS A 128 25.53 12.63 30.96
N ASP A 129 26.09 11.50 31.38
CA ASP A 129 27.50 11.20 31.13
C ASP A 129 27.80 10.94 29.64
N LEU A 130 26.82 10.37 28.92
CA LEU A 130 26.94 10.10 27.49
C LEU A 130 26.65 11.31 26.60
N PHE A 131 25.59 12.09 26.89
CA PHE A 131 25.04 13.06 25.93
C PHE A 131 24.90 14.50 26.46
N LEU A 132 24.69 14.70 27.77
CA LEU A 132 24.34 15.99 28.37
C LEU A 132 25.33 16.38 29.48
N ARG A 133 26.63 16.32 29.15
CA ARG A 133 27.73 16.42 30.13
C ARG A 133 27.78 17.77 30.84
N ASP A 134 27.36 18.82 30.17
CA ASP A 134 27.34 20.20 30.68
C ASP A 134 26.14 20.47 31.61
N LEU A 135 25.20 19.52 31.70
CA LEU A 135 24.02 19.63 32.56
C LEU A 135 24.21 18.87 33.86
N THR A 136 23.61 19.39 34.93
CA THR A 136 23.56 18.67 36.20
C THR A 136 22.62 17.47 36.09
N THR A 137 22.90 16.41 36.85
CA THR A 137 22.05 15.20 36.89
C THR A 137 20.61 15.56 37.25
N LEU A 138 20.43 16.59 38.08
CA LEU A 138 19.12 17.13 38.43
C LEU A 138 18.38 17.69 37.20
N ILE A 139 19.01 18.54 36.38
CA ILE A 139 18.38 19.08 35.17
C ILE A 139 18.02 17.96 34.20
N VAL A 140 18.92 16.99 34.01
CA VAL A 140 18.66 15.81 33.16
C VAL A 140 17.50 15.00 33.72
N ALA A 141 17.43 14.75 35.03
CA ALA A 141 16.30 14.07 35.66
C ALA A 141 14.97 14.83 35.47
N TRP A 142 15.00 16.16 35.62
CA TRP A 142 13.83 17.04 35.39
C TRP A 142 13.35 17.01 33.94
N ALA A 143 14.24 16.82 32.97
CA ALA A 143 13.85 16.61 31.57
C ALA A 143 12.98 15.36 31.38
N GLY A 144 12.98 14.42 32.34
CA GLY A 144 12.05 13.29 32.37
C GLY A 144 10.59 13.72 32.54
N LEU A 145 10.34 14.82 33.25
CA LEU A 145 8.99 15.36 33.39
C LEU A 145 8.39 15.76 32.03
N LYS A 146 9.25 16.10 31.07
CA LYS A 146 8.86 16.39 29.70
C LYS A 146 8.33 15.14 28.97
N THR A 147 8.69 13.91 29.36
CA THR A 147 8.06 12.72 28.75
C THR A 147 6.57 12.64 29.09
N ILE A 148 6.19 13.05 30.30
CA ILE A 148 4.80 13.08 30.77
C ILE A 148 4.03 14.18 30.05
N SER A 149 4.52 15.43 30.11
CA SER A 149 3.88 16.56 29.43
C SER A 149 3.72 16.29 27.93
N ARG A 150 4.71 15.64 27.32
CA ARG A 150 4.69 15.29 25.91
C ARG A 150 3.60 14.27 25.57
N LEU A 151 3.47 13.21 26.36
CA LEU A 151 2.42 12.19 26.14
C LEU A 151 1.02 12.77 26.37
N PHE A 152 0.87 13.70 27.30
CA PHE A 152 -0.37 14.43 27.52
C PHE A 152 -0.81 15.21 26.27
N VAL A 153 0.11 15.93 25.63
CA VAL A 153 -0.13 16.66 24.37
C VAL A 153 -0.38 15.71 23.20
N ILE A 154 0.45 14.68 23.03
CA ILE A 154 0.31 13.69 21.95
C ILE A 154 -1.06 13.01 22.00
N THR A 155 -1.50 12.60 23.20
CA THR A 155 -2.79 11.94 23.38
C THR A 155 -3.95 12.88 23.05
N ALA A 156 -3.88 14.15 23.46
CA ALA A 156 -4.88 15.16 23.12
C ALA A 156 -4.96 15.42 21.60
N LYS A 157 -3.80 15.55 20.93
CA LYS A 157 -3.73 15.78 19.47
C LYS A 157 -4.31 14.60 18.70
N ALA A 158 -3.95 13.38 19.07
CA ALA A 158 -4.45 12.17 18.44
C ALA A 158 -5.96 11.98 18.70
N ALA A 159 -6.44 12.28 19.91
CA ALA A 159 -7.87 12.24 20.24
C ALA A 159 -8.67 13.28 19.45
N SER A 160 -8.14 14.50 19.31
CA SER A 160 -8.74 15.56 18.49
C SER A 160 -8.79 15.14 17.01
N GLN A 161 -7.72 14.54 16.49
CA GLN A 161 -7.67 14.03 15.12
C GLN A 161 -8.68 12.90 14.90
N GLY A 162 -8.74 11.93 15.81
CA GLY A 162 -9.65 10.77 15.75
C GLY A 162 -11.12 11.13 15.87
N THR A 163 -11.46 12.18 16.61
CA THR A 163 -12.83 12.70 16.73
C THR A 163 -13.20 13.72 15.64
N GLY A 164 -12.30 14.00 14.71
CA GLY A 164 -12.53 14.90 13.58
C GLY A 164 -12.34 16.39 13.87
N ASP A 165 -11.84 16.78 15.05
CA ASP A 165 -11.52 18.16 15.42
C ASP A 165 -10.15 18.60 14.89
N LEU A 166 -10.00 18.61 13.57
CA LEU A 166 -8.75 18.98 12.90
C LEU A 166 -8.31 20.42 13.22
N ARG A 167 -9.26 21.34 13.49
CA ARG A 167 -8.93 22.71 13.90
C ARG A 167 -8.26 22.73 15.27
N GLY A 168 -8.77 21.94 16.23
CA GLY A 168 -8.16 21.77 17.54
C GLY A 168 -6.75 21.19 17.44
N THR A 169 -6.56 20.17 16.60
CA THR A 169 -5.23 19.59 16.38
C THR A 169 -4.25 20.57 15.74
N ASN A 170 -4.67 21.31 14.71
CA ASN A 170 -3.84 22.31 14.05
C ASN A 170 -3.41 23.42 15.02
N TYR A 171 -4.34 23.88 15.86
CA TYR A 171 -4.04 24.87 16.90
C TYR A 171 -3.02 24.32 17.89
N ALA A 172 -3.17 23.09 18.37
CA ALA A 172 -2.21 22.46 19.27
C ALA A 172 -0.81 22.29 18.64
N ILE A 173 -0.72 21.95 17.35
CA ILE A 173 0.56 21.84 16.63
C ILE A 173 1.30 23.19 16.60
N ALA A 174 0.60 24.26 16.23
CA ALA A 174 1.21 25.59 16.17
C ALA A 174 1.54 26.15 17.56
N LEU A 175 0.62 25.98 18.52
CA LEU A 175 0.75 26.50 19.87
C LEU A 175 1.93 25.87 20.62
N GLU A 176 2.14 24.56 20.47
CA GLU A 176 3.26 23.84 21.07
C GLU A 176 4.61 24.49 20.75
N GLU A 177 4.83 24.81 19.48
CA GLU A 177 6.07 25.40 19.01
C GLU A 177 6.17 26.89 19.36
N LEU A 178 5.04 27.60 19.29
CA LEU A 178 4.97 29.04 19.55
C LEU A 178 5.20 29.36 21.03
N LEU A 179 4.69 28.54 21.95
CA LEU A 179 4.79 28.79 23.40
C LEU A 179 6.18 28.56 23.98
N PHE A 180 7.06 27.85 23.27
CA PHE A 180 8.43 27.67 23.74
C PHE A 180 9.16 29.01 23.91
N ILE A 181 9.05 29.92 22.93
CA ILE A 181 9.75 31.21 22.93
C ILE A 181 9.39 32.08 24.15
N PRO A 182 8.11 32.41 24.41
CA PRO A 182 7.74 33.18 25.59
C PRO A 182 7.99 32.40 26.89
N GLY A 183 7.82 31.07 26.89
CA GLY A 183 8.15 30.23 28.04
C GLY A 183 9.64 30.30 28.41
N TYR A 184 10.51 30.31 27.40
CA TYR A 184 11.96 30.45 27.58
C TYR A 184 12.33 31.84 28.08
N ALA A 185 11.74 32.90 27.52
CA ALA A 185 11.93 34.26 28.01
C ALA A 185 11.51 34.41 29.48
N VAL A 186 10.34 33.87 29.86
CA VAL A 186 9.86 33.88 31.25
C VAL A 186 10.78 33.08 32.17
N ALA A 187 11.25 31.91 31.74
CA ALA A 187 12.19 31.12 32.53
C ALA A 187 13.48 31.90 32.82
N LEU A 188 14.03 32.61 31.82
CA LEU A 188 15.19 33.49 32.00
C LEU A 188 14.89 34.63 32.98
N LEU A 189 13.72 35.28 32.88
CA LEU A 189 13.30 36.35 33.79
C LEU A 189 13.13 35.88 35.24
N LEU A 190 12.72 34.63 35.45
CA LEU A 190 12.61 33.99 36.75
C LEU A 190 13.96 33.48 37.30
N GLY A 191 15.07 33.76 36.60
CA GLY A 191 16.42 33.41 37.02
C GLY A 191 16.86 31.99 36.66
N ALA A 192 16.10 31.26 35.84
CA ALA A 192 16.57 29.99 35.29
C ALA A 192 17.56 30.25 34.16
N ASN A 193 18.66 29.48 34.13
CA ASN A 193 19.76 29.68 33.19
C ASN A 193 20.06 28.39 32.40
N GLY A 194 20.65 28.52 31.22
CA GLY A 194 21.13 27.38 30.43
C GLY A 194 20.07 26.29 30.17
N GLY A 195 20.44 25.04 30.37
CA GLY A 195 19.53 23.89 30.17
C GLY A 195 18.32 23.87 31.10
N ALA A 196 18.39 24.46 32.29
CA ALA A 196 17.25 24.54 33.21
C ALA A 196 16.12 25.40 32.63
N ALA A 197 16.46 26.55 32.03
CA ALA A 197 15.50 27.42 31.35
C ALA A 197 14.85 26.72 30.14
N VAL A 198 15.64 25.95 29.38
CA VAL A 198 15.15 25.15 28.25
C VAL A 198 14.15 24.09 28.72
N VAL A 199 14.51 23.29 29.72
CA VAL A 199 13.65 22.22 30.24
C VAL A 199 12.35 22.81 30.80
N ALA A 200 12.44 23.88 31.60
CA ALA A 200 11.28 24.57 32.13
C ALA A 200 10.35 25.09 31.02
N ALA A 201 10.91 25.73 29.99
CA ALA A 201 10.16 26.25 28.85
C ALA A 201 9.47 25.14 28.03
N LEU A 202 10.16 24.04 27.77
CA LEU A 202 9.60 22.89 27.05
C LEU A 202 8.43 22.26 27.83
N ILE A 203 8.60 22.06 29.14
CA ILE A 203 7.55 21.50 30.00
C ILE A 203 6.37 22.46 30.06
N ALA A 204 6.61 23.75 30.28
CA ALA A 204 5.56 24.77 30.35
C ALA A 204 4.77 24.84 29.03
N ALA A 205 5.46 24.84 27.89
CA ALA A 205 4.82 24.85 26.57
C ALA A 205 3.93 23.62 26.36
N ASP A 206 4.40 22.41 26.72
CA ASP A 206 3.60 21.19 26.64
C ASP A 206 2.40 21.22 27.59
N VAL A 207 2.59 21.67 28.84
CA VAL A 207 1.51 21.73 29.86
C VAL A 207 0.40 22.68 29.41
N VAL A 208 0.75 23.89 28.97
CA VAL A 208 -0.24 24.87 28.50
C VAL A 208 -0.92 24.37 27.22
N THR A 209 -0.15 23.84 26.26
CA THR A 209 -0.72 23.29 25.03
C THR A 209 -1.68 22.14 25.31
N GLY A 210 -1.28 21.22 26.18
CA GLY A 210 -2.08 20.08 26.62
C GLY A 210 -3.35 20.54 27.33
N ALA A 211 -3.25 21.50 28.25
CA ALA A 211 -4.40 22.04 28.96
C ALA A 211 -5.42 22.67 28.00
N VAL A 212 -4.96 23.45 27.02
CA VAL A 212 -5.84 24.04 26.00
C VAL A 212 -6.47 22.98 25.11
N ALA A 213 -5.70 21.98 24.66
CA ALA A 213 -6.21 20.89 23.83
C ALA A 213 -7.25 20.03 24.58
N TRP A 214 -7.00 19.67 25.84
CA TRP A 214 -7.93 18.90 26.66
C TRP A 214 -9.15 19.71 27.07
N ARG A 215 -9.02 21.00 27.40
CA ARG A 215 -10.18 21.88 27.64
C ARG A 215 -11.10 21.93 26.42
N ARG A 216 -10.51 21.99 25.22
CA ARG A 216 -11.27 21.95 23.96
C ARG A 216 -11.99 20.61 23.78
N LEU A 217 -11.33 19.49 24.03
CA LEU A 217 -11.96 18.16 23.98
C LEU A 217 -13.11 18.01 25.01
N LEU A 218 -12.92 18.52 26.22
CA LEU A 218 -13.96 18.57 27.26
C LEU A 218 -15.19 19.37 26.80
N GLY A 219 -14.96 20.57 26.23
CA GLY A 219 -16.03 21.39 25.64
C GLY A 219 -16.73 20.76 24.44
N ARG A 220 -16.14 19.72 23.82
CA ARG A 220 -16.75 18.92 22.76
C ARG A 220 -17.36 17.61 23.28
N HIS A 221 -17.57 17.50 24.59
CA HIS A 221 -18.13 16.33 25.24
C HIS A 221 -17.37 15.04 24.93
N TYR A 222 -16.04 15.10 24.83
CA TYR A 222 -15.21 13.93 24.53
C TYR A 222 -15.52 12.76 25.48
N PHE A 223 -15.77 13.03 26.76
CA PHE A 223 -16.05 12.01 27.78
C PHE A 223 -17.53 11.60 27.88
N ALA A 224 -18.40 12.04 26.97
CA ALA A 224 -19.79 11.56 26.96
C ALA A 224 -19.84 10.06 26.65
N GLY A 225 -20.62 9.33 27.45
CA GLY A 225 -20.92 7.90 27.25
C GLY A 225 -19.71 6.97 27.44
N VAL A 226 -18.72 7.34 28.24
CA VAL A 226 -17.51 6.52 28.42
C VAL A 226 -17.72 5.36 29.40
N GLY A 227 -17.16 4.20 29.05
CA GLY A 227 -17.13 2.99 29.87
C GLY A 227 -15.78 2.81 30.57
N ARG A 228 -15.64 1.72 31.34
CA ARG A 228 -14.37 1.38 32.02
C ARG A 228 -13.29 0.95 31.02
N PRO A 229 -12.00 1.21 31.31
CA PRO A 229 -10.89 0.73 30.48
C PRO A 229 -10.93 -0.79 30.30
N SER A 230 -10.54 -1.29 29.13
CA SER A 230 -10.46 -2.72 28.83
C SER A 230 -9.04 -3.13 28.50
N PHE A 231 -8.54 -4.15 29.21
CA PHE A 231 -7.21 -4.71 28.97
C PHE A 231 -7.09 -5.37 27.59
N GLU A 232 -8.14 -6.08 27.14
CA GLU A 232 -8.18 -6.71 25.81
C GLU A 232 -8.10 -5.66 24.70
N LEU A 233 -8.85 -4.56 24.85
CA LEU A 233 -8.78 -3.44 23.91
C LEU A 233 -7.41 -2.77 23.98
N ALA A 234 -6.82 -2.62 25.16
CA ALA A 234 -5.49 -2.04 25.32
C ALA A 234 -4.42 -2.85 24.56
N LYS A 235 -4.47 -4.19 24.66
CA LYS A 235 -3.61 -5.10 23.89
C LYS A 235 -3.78 -4.89 22.38
N ARG A 236 -5.02 -4.76 21.88
CA ARG A 236 -5.29 -4.48 20.46
C ARG A 236 -4.71 -3.15 20.00
N VAL A 237 -4.91 -2.08 20.79
CA VAL A 237 -4.35 -0.75 20.53
C VAL A 237 -2.82 -0.82 20.46
N TYR A 238 -2.19 -1.45 21.45
CA TYR A 238 -0.73 -1.52 21.52
C TYR A 238 -0.14 -2.35 20.38
N VAL A 239 -0.72 -3.50 20.03
CA VAL A 239 -0.27 -4.32 18.89
C VAL A 239 -0.43 -3.56 17.56
N PHE A 240 -1.53 -2.83 17.40
CA PHE A 240 -1.72 -1.96 16.24
C PHE A 240 -0.66 -0.88 16.18
N GLY A 241 -0.46 -0.17 17.28
CA GLY A 241 0.50 0.94 17.40
C GLY A 241 1.93 0.46 17.15
N LEU A 242 2.36 -0.65 17.74
CA LEU A 242 3.68 -1.26 17.53
C LEU A 242 3.96 -1.53 16.05
N ARG A 243 2.97 -2.07 15.32
CA ARG A 243 3.11 -2.33 13.88
C ARG A 243 3.38 -1.07 13.08
N GLY A 244 2.85 0.08 13.48
CA GLY A 244 3.17 1.38 12.86
C GLY A 244 4.46 2.00 13.41
N GLN A 245 4.72 1.82 14.70
CA GLN A 245 5.88 2.40 15.40
C GLN A 245 7.20 1.88 14.86
N VAL A 246 7.27 0.60 14.47
CA VAL A 246 8.44 0.06 13.76
C VAL A 246 8.74 0.89 12.51
N GLY A 247 7.72 1.21 11.72
CA GLY A 247 7.86 2.07 10.54
C GLY A 247 8.36 3.47 10.90
N SER A 248 7.86 4.08 11.97
CA SER A 248 8.33 5.39 12.46
C SER A 248 9.81 5.36 12.86
N ILE A 249 10.27 4.30 13.53
CA ILE A 249 11.68 4.12 13.89
C ILE A 249 12.53 3.93 12.63
N MET A 250 12.09 3.09 11.70
CA MET A 250 12.78 2.88 10.42
C MET A 250 12.87 4.18 9.62
N TYR A 251 11.82 5.02 9.64
CA TYR A 251 11.83 6.33 9.01
C TYR A 251 12.86 7.28 9.64
N LEU A 252 12.99 7.28 10.97
CA LEU A 252 14.02 8.05 11.68
C LEU A 252 15.43 7.60 11.30
N VAL A 253 15.67 6.29 11.23
CA VAL A 253 16.94 5.73 10.77
C VAL A 253 17.22 6.16 9.34
N ASN A 254 16.24 6.03 8.44
CA ASN A 254 16.37 6.45 7.05
C ASN A 254 16.71 7.94 6.89
N LEU A 255 16.23 8.78 7.82
CA LEU A 255 16.47 10.21 7.78
C LEU A 255 17.82 10.67 8.33
N ARG A 256 18.51 9.81 9.08
CA ARG A 256 19.65 10.21 9.91
C ARG A 256 20.86 9.30 9.76
N LEU A 257 20.72 8.13 9.16
CA LEU A 257 21.83 7.22 8.96
C LEU A 257 22.89 7.82 8.02
N ASP A 258 22.44 8.46 6.94
CA ASP A 258 23.29 9.17 5.99
C ASP A 258 24.08 10.30 6.68
N PHE A 259 23.46 11.03 7.62
CA PHE A 259 24.15 12.03 8.45
C PHE A 259 25.27 11.38 9.27
N MET A 260 25.01 10.25 9.92
CA MET A 260 26.02 9.56 10.74
C MET A 260 27.20 9.05 9.89
N ILE A 261 26.92 8.53 8.69
CA ILE A 261 27.95 8.00 7.79
C ILE A 261 28.77 9.14 7.15
N VAL A 262 28.12 10.23 6.74
CA VAL A 262 28.80 11.42 6.22
C VAL A 262 29.71 12.03 7.29
N ASP A 263 29.26 12.13 8.54
CA ASP A 263 30.10 12.61 9.65
C ASP A 263 31.36 11.75 9.81
N LEU A 264 31.17 10.43 9.85
CA LEU A 264 32.27 9.47 10.05
C LEU A 264 33.30 9.50 8.90
N LEU A 265 32.85 9.65 7.66
CA LEU A 265 33.71 9.49 6.47
C LEU A 265 34.23 10.81 5.90
N ALA A 266 33.46 11.88 6.00
CA ALA A 266 33.74 13.17 5.37
C ALA A 266 33.94 14.30 6.40
N GLY A 267 33.63 14.05 7.67
CA GLY A 267 33.84 14.98 8.77
C GLY A 267 32.71 16.00 8.99
N PRO A 268 32.74 16.70 10.13
CA PRO A 268 31.63 17.52 10.61
C PRO A 268 31.34 18.76 9.76
N ALA A 269 32.34 19.32 9.09
CA ALA A 269 32.15 20.47 8.19
C ALA A 269 31.31 20.09 6.96
N ILE A 270 31.60 18.93 6.38
CA ILE A 270 30.86 18.40 5.24
C ILE A 270 29.44 18.00 5.67
N LEU A 271 29.30 17.38 6.84
CA LEU A 271 27.99 17.10 7.44
C LEU A 271 27.14 18.37 7.59
N GLY A 272 27.72 19.48 8.03
CA GLY A 272 27.02 20.76 8.17
C GLY A 272 26.43 21.26 6.85
N ILE A 273 27.17 21.13 5.75
CA ILE A 273 26.70 21.45 4.40
C ILE A 273 25.54 20.53 4.01
N TYR A 274 25.66 19.23 4.26
CA TYR A 274 24.60 18.26 3.98
C TYR A 274 23.32 18.52 4.81
N ALA A 275 23.49 18.90 6.07
CA ALA A 275 22.39 19.18 6.98
C ALA A 275 21.53 20.36 6.48
N VAL A 276 22.17 21.43 6.00
CA VAL A 276 21.48 22.54 5.33
C VAL A 276 20.76 22.05 4.09
N ALA A 277 21.43 21.21 3.27
CA ALA A 277 20.84 20.70 2.05
C ALA A 277 19.54 19.91 2.30
N SER A 278 19.59 19.00 3.28
CA SER A 278 18.47 18.17 3.71
C SER A 278 17.35 19.00 4.32
N LYS A 279 17.65 19.95 5.22
CA LYS A 279 16.64 20.82 5.83
C LYS A 279 15.90 21.67 4.81
N PHE A 280 16.63 22.19 3.81
CA PHE A 280 16.01 22.95 2.73
C PHE A 280 15.10 22.07 1.86
N ALA A 281 15.54 20.85 1.53
CA ALA A 281 14.74 19.90 0.75
C ALA A 281 13.48 19.42 1.52
N GLU A 282 13.58 19.23 2.84
CA GLU A 282 12.48 18.82 3.72
C GLU A 282 11.30 19.79 3.72
N LEU A 283 11.46 21.05 3.28
CA LEU A 283 10.36 22.00 3.15
C LEU A 283 9.21 21.48 2.27
N VAL A 284 9.52 20.62 1.29
CA VAL A 284 8.50 20.00 0.43
C VAL A 284 7.59 19.02 1.19
N ARG A 285 8.05 18.49 2.34
CA ARG A 285 7.32 17.50 3.15
C ARG A 285 6.12 18.05 3.91
N LEU A 286 5.96 19.38 3.97
CA LEU A 286 4.77 20.01 4.55
C LEU A 286 3.48 19.45 3.95
N LEU A 287 3.45 19.25 2.62
CA LEU A 287 2.27 18.71 1.93
C LEU A 287 2.00 17.22 2.24
N PRO A 288 2.96 16.28 2.08
CA PRO A 288 2.79 14.88 2.46
C PRO A 288 2.30 14.69 3.90
N ILE A 289 2.91 15.39 4.86
CA ILE A 289 2.55 15.29 6.28
C ILE A 289 1.12 15.77 6.48
N SER A 290 0.73 16.89 5.86
CA SER A 290 -0.65 17.38 5.92
C SER A 290 -1.66 16.43 5.28
N PHE A 291 -1.32 15.79 4.16
CA PHE A 291 -2.17 14.76 3.56
C PHE A 291 -2.35 13.58 4.51
N GLU A 292 -1.26 13.04 5.05
CA GLU A 292 -1.33 11.93 5.99
C GLU A 292 -2.24 12.28 7.17
N TRP A 293 -2.01 13.44 7.77
CA TRP A 293 -2.70 13.89 8.97
C TRP A 293 -4.20 14.11 8.78
N VAL A 294 -4.60 14.74 7.67
CA VAL A 294 -6.00 15.08 7.39
C VAL A 294 -6.79 13.90 6.83
N LEU A 295 -6.14 13.01 6.07
CA LEU A 295 -6.80 11.91 5.37
C LEU A 295 -6.94 10.65 6.23
N TYR A 296 -6.02 10.42 7.16
CA TYR A 296 -6.00 9.22 7.99
C TYR A 296 -7.35 8.94 8.70
N PRO A 297 -7.87 9.80 9.59
CA PRO A 297 -9.14 9.52 10.28
C PRO A 297 -10.32 9.39 9.31
N ARG A 298 -10.25 10.02 8.13
CA ARG A 298 -11.30 9.92 7.11
C ARG A 298 -11.32 8.58 6.40
N PHE A 299 -10.15 7.99 6.13
CA PHE A 299 -10.10 6.65 5.57
C PHE A 299 -10.52 5.58 6.58
N ALA A 300 -10.30 5.81 7.87
CA ALA A 300 -10.79 4.95 8.94
C ALA A 300 -12.32 4.90 8.99
N GLY A 301 -12.99 6.04 8.79
CA GLY A 301 -14.46 6.12 8.80
C GLY A 301 -15.17 5.72 7.49
N LYS A 302 -14.45 5.25 6.45
CA LYS A 302 -15.03 4.91 5.13
C LYS A 302 -15.08 3.40 4.89
N THR A 303 -15.91 2.98 3.92
CA THR A 303 -15.88 1.61 3.38
C THR A 303 -14.54 1.35 2.66
N ALA A 304 -14.18 0.07 2.47
CA ALA A 304 -12.92 -0.27 1.80
C ALA A 304 -12.86 0.25 0.35
N THR A 305 -13.97 0.10 -0.39
CA THR A 305 -14.13 0.53 -1.78
C THR A 305 -14.04 2.04 -1.92
N ASP A 306 -14.76 2.79 -1.08
CA ASP A 306 -14.74 4.26 -1.12
C ASP A 306 -13.40 4.83 -0.69
N ALA A 307 -12.79 4.26 0.36
CA ALA A 307 -11.48 4.69 0.82
C ALA A 307 -10.43 4.47 -0.28
N TRP A 308 -10.45 3.31 -0.93
CA TRP A 308 -9.49 2.97 -1.97
C TRP A 308 -9.69 3.82 -3.24
N SER A 309 -10.92 3.97 -3.73
CA SER A 309 -11.20 4.76 -4.92
C SER A 309 -10.77 6.22 -4.73
N TRP A 310 -11.02 6.76 -3.54
CA TRP A 310 -10.65 8.13 -3.20
C TRP A 310 -9.13 8.30 -3.04
N ALA A 311 -8.46 7.35 -2.38
CA ALA A 311 -7.00 7.33 -2.28
C ALA A 311 -6.34 7.17 -3.67
N ALA A 312 -6.87 6.29 -4.54
CA ALA A 312 -6.35 6.05 -5.89
C ALA A 312 -6.51 7.29 -6.79
N TRP A 313 -7.59 8.05 -6.59
CA TRP A 313 -7.78 9.33 -7.27
C TRP A 313 -6.85 10.43 -6.73
N LEU A 314 -6.63 10.48 -5.41
CA LEU A 314 -5.90 11.58 -4.78
C LEU A 314 -4.37 11.39 -4.84
N ALA A 315 -3.86 10.17 -4.66
CA ALA A 315 -2.43 9.88 -4.62
C ALA A 315 -1.62 10.45 -5.82
N PRO A 316 -2.01 10.26 -7.10
CA PRO A 316 -1.27 10.83 -8.22
C PRO A 316 -1.31 12.37 -8.25
N ARG A 317 -2.40 12.99 -7.75
CA ARG A 317 -2.52 14.45 -7.65
C ARG A 317 -1.67 15.01 -6.52
N ALA A 318 -1.58 14.28 -5.41
CA ALA A 318 -0.73 14.65 -4.29
C ALA A 318 0.75 14.56 -4.68
N ALA A 319 1.17 13.51 -5.41
CA ALA A 319 2.50 13.43 -6.02
C ALA A 319 2.76 14.59 -6.98
N ALA A 320 1.81 14.92 -7.87
CA ALA A 320 1.97 16.07 -8.76
C ALA A 320 2.12 17.39 -7.98
N ALA A 321 1.37 17.58 -6.88
CA ALA A 321 1.48 18.77 -6.05
C ALA A 321 2.84 18.88 -5.36
N THR A 322 3.42 17.76 -4.90
CA THR A 322 4.75 17.75 -4.29
C THR A 322 5.85 17.96 -5.33
N ALA A 323 5.74 17.32 -6.50
CA ALA A 323 6.67 17.56 -7.60
C ALA A 323 6.65 19.03 -8.05
N LEU A 324 5.47 19.64 -8.17
CA LEU A 324 5.33 21.07 -8.49
C LEU A 324 5.92 21.96 -7.40
N ALA A 325 5.79 21.60 -6.11
CA ALA A 325 6.39 22.34 -5.01
C ALA A 325 7.93 22.18 -4.95
N ALA A 326 8.47 21.07 -5.45
CA ALA A 326 9.92 20.83 -5.49
C ALA A 326 10.64 21.71 -6.53
N LEU A 327 9.98 22.03 -7.65
CA LEU A 327 10.57 22.85 -8.73
C LEU A 327 11.05 24.25 -8.26
N PRO A 328 10.21 25.09 -7.62
CA PRO A 328 10.66 26.40 -7.16
C PRO A 328 11.73 26.25 -6.06
N LEU A 329 11.65 25.25 -5.19
CA LEU A 329 12.71 25.00 -4.19
C LEU A 329 14.05 24.64 -4.86
N ALA A 330 14.05 23.84 -5.92
CA ALA A 330 15.28 23.47 -6.64
C ALA A 330 15.95 24.68 -7.31
N VAL A 331 15.14 25.61 -7.83
CA VAL A 331 15.62 26.88 -8.41
C VAL A 331 16.12 27.80 -7.29
N LEU A 332 15.32 27.98 -6.23
CA LEU A 332 15.62 28.85 -5.10
C LEU A 332 16.80 28.35 -4.26
N ALA A 333 17.15 27.07 -4.30
CA ALA A 333 18.31 26.54 -3.59
C ALA A 333 19.59 27.33 -3.91
N SER A 334 19.80 27.71 -5.18
CA SER A 334 21.02 28.41 -5.62
C SER A 334 21.17 29.83 -5.08
N PRO A 335 20.16 30.71 -5.12
CA PRO A 335 20.25 32.03 -4.49
C PRO A 335 19.98 32.01 -2.99
N VAL A 336 19.03 31.20 -2.51
CA VAL A 336 18.55 31.26 -1.12
C VAL A 336 19.55 30.61 -0.16
N ILE A 337 20.15 29.46 -0.50
CA ILE A 337 21.08 28.79 0.42
C ILE A 337 22.29 29.69 0.70
N PRO A 338 23.02 30.23 -0.30
CA PRO A 338 24.14 31.12 -0.03
C PRO A 338 23.74 32.45 0.59
N LEU A 339 22.54 32.97 0.26
CA LEU A 339 22.03 34.22 0.86
C LEU A 339 21.79 34.08 2.37
N PHE A 340 21.17 32.97 2.80
CA PHE A 340 20.82 32.78 4.21
C PHE A 340 21.92 32.11 5.03
N TYR A 341 22.72 31.23 4.42
CA TYR A 341 23.74 30.43 5.13
C TYR A 341 25.17 30.87 4.82
N GLY A 342 25.41 31.66 3.77
CA GLY A 342 26.73 32.15 3.37
C GLY A 342 27.41 31.33 2.27
N GLY A 343 28.48 31.87 1.69
CA GLY A 343 29.20 31.26 0.54
C GLY A 343 29.78 29.88 0.81
N ALA A 344 30.09 29.55 2.07
CA ALA A 344 30.58 28.22 2.46
C ALA A 344 29.55 27.10 2.24
N PHE A 345 28.26 27.43 2.16
CA PHE A 345 27.17 26.47 1.96
C PHE A 345 26.73 26.32 0.51
N VAL A 346 27.45 26.92 -0.45
CA VAL A 346 27.19 26.71 -1.89
C VAL A 346 27.22 25.22 -2.24
N GLY A 347 28.05 24.42 -1.57
CA GLY A 347 28.10 22.96 -1.74
C GLY A 347 26.81 22.21 -1.34
N ALA A 348 25.87 22.85 -0.65
CA ALA A 348 24.58 22.26 -0.28
C ALA A 348 23.55 22.30 -1.42
N VAL A 349 23.74 23.19 -2.40
CA VAL A 349 22.79 23.41 -3.50
C VAL A 349 22.56 22.14 -4.31
N GLU A 350 23.62 21.41 -4.65
CA GLU A 350 23.51 20.21 -5.48
C GLU A 350 22.87 19.02 -4.73
N PRO A 351 23.29 18.67 -3.49
CA PRO A 351 22.57 17.71 -2.67
C PRO A 351 21.09 18.06 -2.46
N THR A 352 20.73 19.34 -2.28
CA THR A 352 19.33 19.78 -2.18
C THR A 352 18.53 19.41 -3.41
N ARG A 353 19.07 19.69 -4.61
CA ARG A 353 18.38 19.37 -5.88
C ARG A 353 18.16 17.88 -6.03
N LEU A 354 19.16 17.07 -5.67
CA LEU A 354 19.06 15.60 -5.70
C LEU A 354 17.97 15.11 -4.74
N LEU A 355 18.01 15.53 -3.47
CA LEU A 355 17.00 15.16 -2.47
C LEU A 355 15.58 15.54 -2.90
N LEU A 356 15.40 16.71 -3.53
CA LEU A 356 14.12 17.16 -4.05
C LEU A 356 13.56 16.22 -5.14
N ILE A 357 14.39 15.55 -5.93
CA ILE A 357 13.94 14.52 -6.89
C ILE A 357 13.27 13.36 -6.13
N GLY A 358 13.90 12.86 -5.06
CA GLY A 358 13.35 11.75 -4.28
C GLY A 358 12.09 12.14 -3.53
N LEU A 359 12.06 13.34 -2.97
CA LEU A 359 10.92 13.86 -2.22
C LEU A 359 9.74 14.28 -3.12
N SER A 360 9.98 14.48 -4.43
CA SER A 360 8.95 14.93 -5.39
C SER A 360 7.72 14.00 -5.47
N VAL A 361 7.87 12.72 -5.11
CA VAL A 361 6.79 11.73 -5.15
C VAL A 361 6.12 11.48 -3.79
N GLU A 362 6.64 12.05 -2.70
CA GLU A 362 6.14 11.77 -1.35
C GLU A 362 4.70 12.23 -1.11
N GLY A 363 4.14 13.10 -1.95
CA GLY A 363 2.71 13.41 -1.85
C GLY A 363 1.84 12.16 -2.01
N ALA A 364 2.23 11.22 -2.88
CA ALA A 364 1.53 9.94 -2.99
C ALA A 364 1.74 9.08 -1.73
N SER A 365 2.94 9.06 -1.15
CA SER A 365 3.22 8.29 0.06
C SER A 365 2.39 8.79 1.24
N GLY A 366 2.24 10.11 1.44
CA GLY A 366 1.39 10.67 2.49
C GLY A 366 -0.09 10.21 2.40
N VAL A 367 -0.66 10.19 1.18
CA VAL A 367 -2.03 9.69 0.94
C VAL A 367 -2.12 8.17 1.20
N VAL A 368 -1.15 7.40 0.70
CA VAL A 368 -1.14 5.94 0.83
C VAL A 368 -0.92 5.53 2.29
N THR A 369 -0.01 6.18 3.01
CA THR A 369 0.22 5.98 4.45
C THR A 369 -1.08 6.21 5.21
N ALA A 370 -1.75 7.35 5.00
CA ALA A 370 -3.05 7.61 5.60
C ALA A 370 -4.08 6.52 5.29
N TYR A 371 -4.11 6.02 4.05
CA TYR A 371 -5.00 4.92 3.67
C TYR A 371 -4.65 3.62 4.41
N LEU A 372 -3.38 3.22 4.44
CA LEU A 372 -2.93 1.99 5.10
C LEU A 372 -3.24 2.03 6.60
N PHE A 373 -2.95 3.15 7.27
CA PHE A 373 -3.32 3.36 8.66
C PHE A 373 -4.84 3.36 8.83
N GLY A 374 -5.60 4.07 7.99
CA GLY A 374 -7.06 4.12 8.03
C GLY A 374 -7.73 2.76 7.81
N ARG A 375 -7.14 1.88 6.99
CA ARG A 375 -7.62 0.51 6.77
C ARG A 375 -7.10 -0.49 7.80
N GLY A 376 -6.38 -0.01 8.81
CA GLY A 376 -5.84 -0.80 9.91
C GLY A 376 -4.72 -1.76 9.50
N ARG A 377 -3.91 -1.37 8.50
CA ARG A 377 -2.74 -2.10 8.04
C ARG A 377 -1.44 -1.29 8.16
N PRO A 378 -1.11 -0.72 9.34
CA PRO A 378 0.12 0.03 9.53
C PRO A 378 1.39 -0.83 9.32
N GLY A 379 1.30 -2.15 9.53
CA GLY A 379 2.43 -3.05 9.27
C GLY A 379 2.89 -3.09 7.80
N LEU A 380 1.99 -2.85 6.83
CA LEU A 380 2.39 -2.76 5.42
C LEU A 380 3.17 -1.48 5.14
N ASN A 381 2.86 -0.39 5.84
CA ASN A 381 3.63 0.84 5.76
C ASN A 381 5.05 0.59 6.29
N SER A 382 5.17 -0.02 7.47
CA SER A 382 6.46 -0.36 8.08
C SER A 382 7.33 -1.26 7.19
N LEU A 383 6.74 -2.25 6.51
CA LEU A 383 7.46 -3.10 5.56
C LEU A 383 7.97 -2.32 4.34
N ALA A 384 7.19 -1.38 3.81
CA ALA A 384 7.62 -0.53 2.70
C ALA A 384 8.75 0.43 3.12
N THR A 385 8.67 0.98 4.33
CA THR A 385 9.73 1.84 4.90
C THR A 385 11.02 1.05 5.13
N LEU A 386 10.93 -0.20 5.60
CA LEU A 386 12.09 -1.08 5.74
C LEU A 386 12.80 -1.32 4.41
N GLY A 387 12.06 -1.53 3.32
CA GLY A 387 12.66 -1.66 1.98
C GLY A 387 13.44 -0.42 1.56
N GLY A 388 12.96 0.77 1.93
CA GLY A 388 13.71 2.03 1.75
C GLY A 388 15.00 2.05 2.55
N VAL A 389 14.94 1.75 3.86
CA VAL A 389 16.11 1.69 4.74
C VAL A 389 17.17 0.73 4.21
N ILE A 390 16.78 -0.44 3.72
CA ILE A 390 17.72 -1.41 3.13
C ILE A 390 18.45 -0.78 1.94
N VAL A 391 17.73 -0.08 1.06
CA VAL A 391 18.33 0.63 -0.08
C VAL A 391 19.27 1.74 0.40
N THR A 392 18.86 2.57 1.37
CA THR A 392 19.70 3.65 1.91
C THR A 392 20.99 3.10 2.49
N VAL A 393 20.90 2.11 3.39
CA VAL A 393 22.07 1.50 4.04
C VAL A 393 23.04 0.98 2.98
N LEU A 394 22.55 0.20 2.01
CA LEU A 394 23.40 -0.36 0.96
C LEU A 394 24.06 0.72 0.12
N LEU A 395 23.31 1.74 -0.30
CA LEU A 395 23.82 2.81 -1.15
C LEU A 395 24.72 3.79 -0.40
N ASP A 396 24.47 4.05 0.87
CA ASP A 396 25.31 4.90 1.72
C ASP A 396 26.73 4.34 1.79
N PHE A 397 26.86 3.03 2.09
CA PHE A 397 28.16 2.36 2.13
C PHE A 397 28.87 2.30 0.77
N LEU A 398 28.12 2.30 -0.35
CA LEU A 398 28.69 2.23 -1.69
C LEU A 398 29.03 3.60 -2.29
N LEU A 399 28.21 4.61 -2.02
CA LEU A 399 28.25 5.91 -2.71
C LEU A 399 28.94 6.99 -1.87
N ILE A 400 28.77 7.02 -0.54
CA ILE A 400 29.37 8.07 0.30
C ILE A 400 30.91 8.03 0.25
N PRO A 401 31.59 6.87 0.32
CA PRO A 401 33.06 6.86 0.24
C PRO A 401 33.62 7.44 -1.06
N ARG A 402 32.87 7.37 -2.17
CA ARG A 402 33.32 7.82 -3.49
C ARG A 402 32.84 9.22 -3.86
N TYR A 403 31.62 9.57 -3.45
CA TYR A 403 30.93 10.78 -3.89
C TYR A 403 30.49 11.70 -2.75
N GLN A 404 30.88 11.39 -1.50
CA GLN A 404 30.62 12.20 -0.30
C GLN A 404 29.15 12.66 -0.22
N LEU A 405 28.91 13.97 -0.21
CA LEU A 405 27.60 14.61 -0.13
C LEU A 405 26.64 14.19 -1.25
N VAL A 406 27.15 14.11 -2.47
CA VAL A 406 26.37 13.70 -3.65
C VAL A 406 25.98 12.24 -3.50
N GLY A 407 26.89 11.41 -2.97
CA GLY A 407 26.62 10.01 -2.67
C GLY A 407 25.49 9.82 -1.65
N ALA A 408 25.54 10.57 -0.55
CA ALA A 408 24.48 10.56 0.48
C ALA A 408 23.13 11.02 -0.09
N ALA A 409 23.12 12.13 -0.85
CA ALA A 409 21.90 12.64 -1.47
C ALA A 409 21.29 11.65 -2.46
N LEU A 410 22.11 10.95 -3.26
CA LEU A 410 21.67 9.91 -4.19
C LEU A 410 21.10 8.69 -3.47
N ALA A 411 21.75 8.24 -2.39
CA ALA A 411 21.28 7.12 -1.58
C ALA A 411 19.91 7.42 -0.96
N SER A 412 19.76 8.57 -0.30
CA SER A 412 18.48 9.03 0.27
C SER A 412 17.41 9.25 -0.80
N THR A 413 17.77 9.79 -1.97
CA THR A 413 16.85 9.93 -3.12
C THR A 413 16.31 8.58 -3.57
N ALA A 414 17.20 7.60 -3.80
CA ALA A 414 16.82 6.25 -4.19
C ALA A 414 15.95 5.57 -3.13
N ALA A 415 16.23 5.79 -1.85
CA ALA A 415 15.45 5.28 -0.75
C ALA A 415 14.02 5.85 -0.71
N TYR A 416 13.85 7.18 -0.85
CA TYR A 416 12.52 7.80 -0.87
C TYR A 416 11.67 7.34 -2.05
N LEU A 417 12.28 7.21 -3.23
CA LEU A 417 11.64 6.64 -4.41
C LEU A 417 11.24 5.18 -4.18
N THR A 418 12.12 4.38 -3.55
CA THR A 418 11.86 2.97 -3.24
C THR A 418 10.71 2.83 -2.24
N THR A 419 10.74 3.55 -1.12
CA THR A 419 9.66 3.52 -0.11
C THR A 419 8.33 3.94 -0.73
N THR A 420 8.31 5.02 -1.52
CA THR A 420 7.08 5.48 -2.17
C THR A 420 6.55 4.46 -3.18
N SER A 421 7.43 3.82 -3.93
CA SER A 421 7.07 2.77 -4.90
C SER A 421 6.52 1.52 -4.21
N LEU A 422 7.15 1.07 -3.11
CA LEU A 422 6.68 -0.06 -2.32
C LEU A 422 5.34 0.24 -1.64
N LEU A 423 5.15 1.46 -1.12
CA LEU A 423 3.86 1.91 -0.60
C LEU A 423 2.79 1.88 -1.69
N GLY A 424 3.10 2.43 -2.86
CA GLY A 424 2.22 2.39 -4.04
C GLY A 424 1.85 0.97 -4.45
N LEU A 425 2.82 0.04 -4.43
CA LEU A 425 2.58 -1.37 -4.67
C LEU A 425 1.64 -1.95 -3.62
N CYS A 426 1.94 -1.82 -2.32
CA CYS A 426 1.07 -2.28 -1.23
C CYS A 426 -0.36 -1.73 -1.38
N PHE A 427 -0.51 -0.46 -1.74
CA PHE A 427 -1.79 0.18 -2.00
C PHE A 427 -2.54 -0.46 -3.18
N LEU A 428 -1.86 -0.73 -4.28
CA LEU A 428 -2.45 -1.40 -5.45
C LEU A 428 -2.84 -2.85 -5.14
N LEU A 429 -2.09 -3.55 -4.29
CA LEU A 429 -2.41 -4.90 -3.83
C LEU A 429 -3.61 -4.95 -2.87
N MET A 430 -3.90 -3.81 -2.24
CA MET A 430 -5.06 -3.63 -1.37
C MET A 430 -6.30 -3.12 -2.10
N GLN A 431 -6.31 -3.13 -3.43
CA GLN A 431 -7.54 -2.83 -4.17
C GLN A 431 -8.63 -3.82 -3.72
N PRO A 432 -9.76 -3.34 -3.20
CA PRO A 432 -10.86 -4.22 -2.83
C PRO A 432 -11.34 -4.97 -4.07
N ARG A 433 -11.53 -6.28 -3.91
CA ARG A 433 -12.07 -7.14 -4.97
C ARG A 433 -13.54 -6.81 -5.20
N SER A 434 -14.02 -6.97 -6.43
CA SER A 434 -15.47 -6.89 -6.72
C SER A 434 -16.20 -7.90 -5.85
N ALA A 435 -17.24 -7.44 -5.16
CA ALA A 435 -18.10 -8.31 -4.35
C ALA A 435 -19.15 -9.05 -5.22
N ASP A 436 -19.22 -8.72 -6.51
CA ASP A 436 -20.24 -9.28 -7.40
C ASP A 436 -19.86 -10.71 -7.79
N ARG A 437 -20.55 -11.68 -7.19
CA ARG A 437 -20.60 -13.04 -7.69
C ARG A 437 -21.48 -13.04 -8.94
N VAL A 438 -20.86 -13.26 -10.09
CA VAL A 438 -21.55 -13.23 -11.39
C VAL A 438 -21.97 -14.61 -11.88
N MET A 439 -21.43 -15.67 -11.27
CA MET A 439 -21.83 -17.05 -11.50
C MET A 439 -21.75 -17.86 -10.20
N ASP A 440 -22.67 -18.80 -10.04
CA ASP A 440 -22.58 -19.79 -8.97
C ASP A 440 -21.92 -21.07 -9.50
N VAL A 441 -20.69 -21.31 -9.06
CA VAL A 441 -19.85 -22.44 -9.49
C VAL A 441 -19.38 -23.28 -8.30
N GLY A 442 -19.96 -23.07 -7.11
CA GLY A 442 -19.53 -23.70 -5.87
C GLY A 442 -18.29 -23.07 -5.23
N ASP A 443 -17.69 -23.77 -4.27
CA ASP A 443 -16.62 -23.20 -3.44
C ASP A 443 -15.34 -22.92 -4.24
N PRO A 444 -14.70 -21.75 -4.02
CA PRO A 444 -13.46 -21.39 -4.67
C PRO A 444 -12.31 -22.31 -4.27
N ILE A 445 -11.45 -22.63 -5.24
CA ILE A 445 -10.26 -23.47 -5.06
C ILE A 445 -9.01 -22.60 -5.29
N PRO A 446 -8.47 -21.97 -4.23
CA PRO A 446 -7.30 -21.11 -4.37
C PRO A 446 -6.02 -21.88 -4.65
N PRO A 447 -5.00 -21.22 -5.23
CA PRO A 447 -3.70 -21.83 -5.39
C PRO A 447 -3.09 -22.15 -4.01
N GLY A 448 -2.48 -23.33 -3.87
CA GLY A 448 -1.73 -23.70 -2.67
C GLY A 448 -0.58 -22.73 -2.38
N ARG A 449 -0.13 -22.67 -1.12
CA ARG A 449 0.85 -21.69 -0.62
C ARG A 449 2.09 -21.57 -1.50
N PHE A 450 2.64 -22.69 -1.96
CA PHE A 450 3.81 -22.71 -2.86
C PHE A 450 3.56 -21.92 -4.15
N ARG A 451 2.47 -22.23 -4.87
CA ARG A 451 2.11 -21.51 -6.10
C ARG A 451 1.87 -20.04 -5.82
N ARG A 452 1.22 -19.72 -4.70
CA ARG A 452 0.98 -18.33 -4.32
C ARG A 452 2.28 -17.57 -4.02
N SER A 453 3.25 -18.18 -3.36
CA SER A 453 4.56 -17.57 -3.13
C SER A 453 5.30 -17.36 -4.46
N LEU A 454 5.25 -18.34 -5.36
CA LEU A 454 5.84 -18.24 -6.69
C LEU A 454 5.19 -17.12 -7.51
N ASP A 455 3.86 -17.00 -7.48
CA ASP A 455 3.11 -15.90 -8.10
C ASP A 455 3.61 -14.53 -7.62
N ILE A 456 3.83 -14.37 -6.31
CA ILE A 456 4.30 -13.13 -5.70
C ILE A 456 5.73 -12.82 -6.14
N VAL A 457 6.63 -13.79 -6.02
CA VAL A 457 8.06 -13.59 -6.33
C VAL A 457 8.27 -13.29 -7.81
N VAL A 458 7.72 -14.12 -8.70
CA VAL A 458 7.94 -14.01 -10.15
C VAL A 458 7.21 -12.79 -10.72
N SER A 459 5.98 -12.51 -10.29
CA SER A 459 5.27 -11.32 -10.80
C SER A 459 5.87 -10.03 -10.23
N GLY A 460 6.30 -10.05 -8.96
CA GLY A 460 6.96 -8.93 -8.31
C GLY A 460 8.28 -8.58 -8.99
N SER A 461 9.15 -9.57 -9.19
CA SER A 461 10.43 -9.36 -9.89
C SER A 461 10.21 -8.94 -11.34
N SER A 462 9.27 -9.56 -12.05
CA SER A 462 8.96 -9.19 -13.45
C SER A 462 8.44 -7.77 -13.56
N LEU A 463 7.58 -7.31 -12.65
CA LEU A 463 7.09 -5.93 -12.66
C LEU A 463 8.21 -4.90 -12.44
N VAL A 464 9.17 -5.20 -11.56
CA VAL A 464 10.33 -4.32 -11.35
C VAL A 464 11.23 -4.31 -12.59
N LEU A 465 11.65 -5.48 -13.05
CA LEU A 465 12.58 -5.65 -14.16
C LEU A 465 12.02 -5.11 -15.48
N LEU A 466 10.72 -5.31 -15.73
CA LEU A 466 10.06 -4.88 -16.97
C LEU A 466 9.41 -3.50 -16.85
N SER A 467 9.54 -2.80 -15.71
CA SER A 467 8.91 -1.48 -15.52
C SER A 467 9.26 -0.44 -16.58
N PRO A 468 10.52 -0.32 -17.10
CA PRO A 468 10.83 0.64 -18.15
C PRO A 468 10.12 0.31 -19.46
N LEU A 469 10.09 -0.97 -19.82
CA LEU A 469 9.38 -1.47 -21.01
C LEU A 469 7.87 -1.25 -20.89
N MET A 470 7.30 -1.53 -19.71
CA MET A 470 5.88 -1.32 -19.42
C MET A 470 5.50 0.16 -19.49
N LEU A 471 6.36 1.06 -19.03
CA LEU A 471 6.14 2.50 -19.14
C LEU A 471 6.16 2.95 -20.61
N ALA A 472 7.15 2.51 -21.39
CA ALA A 472 7.22 2.80 -22.82
C ALA A 472 5.99 2.25 -23.57
N ALA A 473 5.58 1.02 -23.28
CA ALA A 473 4.38 0.39 -23.85
C ALA A 473 3.10 1.16 -23.47
N TRP A 474 2.99 1.64 -22.22
CA TRP A 474 1.86 2.45 -21.77
C TRP A 474 1.77 3.79 -22.50
N ILE A 475 2.89 4.51 -22.62
CA ILE A 475 2.97 5.79 -23.35
C ILE A 475 2.60 5.55 -24.82
N GLY A 476 3.25 4.57 -25.45
CA GLY A 476 2.98 4.22 -26.84
C GLY A 476 1.52 3.84 -27.09
N ALA A 477 0.93 3.00 -26.21
CA ALA A 477 -0.48 2.62 -26.29
C ALA A 477 -1.40 3.82 -26.14
N ARG A 478 -1.10 4.76 -25.23
CA ARG A 478 -1.89 5.99 -25.05
C ARG A 478 -1.85 6.87 -26.29
N LEU A 479 -0.66 7.11 -26.83
CA LEU A 479 -0.48 7.96 -28.02
C LEU A 479 -1.09 7.33 -29.27
N SER A 480 -0.94 6.01 -29.46
CA SER A 480 -1.43 5.32 -30.66
C SER A 480 -2.96 5.18 -30.70
N THR A 481 -3.59 5.01 -29.52
CA THR A 481 -5.04 4.76 -29.41
C THR A 481 -5.85 6.02 -29.12
N GLY A 482 -5.22 7.11 -28.70
CA GLY A 482 -5.89 8.35 -28.29
C GLY A 482 -6.67 8.23 -26.96
N ALA A 483 -6.47 7.15 -26.21
CA ALA A 483 -7.22 6.83 -24.99
C ALA A 483 -6.27 6.37 -23.87
N SER A 484 -6.83 5.95 -22.72
CA SER A 484 -6.03 5.35 -21.64
C SER A 484 -5.16 4.21 -22.18
N GLY A 485 -3.84 4.28 -21.96
CA GLY A 485 -2.90 3.23 -22.36
C GLY A 485 -3.16 1.87 -21.71
N VAL A 486 -3.93 1.84 -20.62
CA VAL A 486 -4.46 0.60 -20.02
C VAL A 486 -5.92 0.39 -20.43
N TYR A 487 -6.22 -0.81 -20.90
CA TYR A 487 -7.55 -1.35 -21.12
C TYR A 487 -7.97 -2.22 -19.92
N ARG A 488 -9.25 -2.12 -19.54
CA ARG A 488 -9.84 -2.81 -18.38
C ARG A 488 -11.06 -3.58 -18.87
N GLN A 489 -11.13 -4.86 -18.54
CA GLN A 489 -12.27 -5.72 -18.91
C GLN A 489 -12.71 -6.56 -17.73
N VAL A 490 -14.02 -6.62 -17.47
CA VAL A 490 -14.58 -7.48 -16.44
C VAL A 490 -14.59 -8.93 -16.93
N ARG A 491 -14.07 -9.83 -16.10
CA ARG A 491 -13.93 -11.26 -16.38
C ARG A 491 -14.39 -12.06 -15.17
N VAL A 492 -14.74 -13.33 -15.40
CA VAL A 492 -15.02 -14.28 -14.33
C VAL A 492 -13.71 -14.77 -13.71
N GLY A 493 -13.60 -14.62 -12.40
CA GLY A 493 -12.47 -15.04 -11.59
C GLY A 493 -12.81 -16.22 -10.68
N GLU A 494 -11.95 -16.44 -9.69
CA GLU A 494 -12.05 -17.53 -8.71
C GLU A 494 -13.42 -17.55 -8.01
N GLY A 495 -14.09 -18.70 -8.03
CA GLY A 495 -15.39 -18.91 -7.39
C GLY A 495 -16.54 -18.14 -8.04
N GLY A 496 -16.42 -17.80 -9.33
CA GLY A 496 -17.45 -17.07 -10.08
C GLY A 496 -17.52 -15.58 -9.75
N MET A 497 -16.50 -15.03 -9.06
CA MET A 497 -16.43 -13.61 -8.71
C MET A 497 -15.97 -12.77 -9.89
N ALA A 498 -16.58 -11.62 -10.14
CA ALA A 498 -16.09 -10.69 -11.14
C ALA A 498 -14.75 -10.09 -10.72
N PHE A 499 -13.82 -9.93 -11.66
CA PHE A 499 -12.63 -9.12 -11.48
C PHE A 499 -12.29 -8.32 -12.74
N THR A 500 -11.51 -7.26 -12.58
CA THR A 500 -11.07 -6.44 -13.71
C THR A 500 -9.70 -6.88 -14.20
N MET A 501 -9.66 -7.51 -15.36
CA MET A 501 -8.44 -7.89 -16.06
C MET A 501 -7.79 -6.65 -16.71
N LEU A 502 -6.48 -6.47 -16.50
CA LEU A 502 -5.70 -5.33 -17.02
C LEU A 502 -4.92 -5.72 -18.27
N LYS A 503 -4.91 -4.88 -19.30
CA LYS A 503 -4.07 -5.04 -20.50
C LYS A 503 -3.56 -3.70 -20.99
N PHE A 504 -2.49 -3.66 -21.79
CA PHE A 504 -2.23 -2.46 -22.57
C PHE A 504 -3.24 -2.37 -23.71
N ARG A 505 -3.73 -1.16 -23.95
CA ARG A 505 -4.71 -0.91 -24.99
C ARG A 505 -4.03 -1.05 -26.35
N SER A 506 -4.44 -2.06 -27.11
CA SER A 506 -3.95 -2.29 -28.49
C SER A 506 -4.92 -1.79 -29.57
N MET A 507 -6.14 -1.41 -29.18
CA MET A 507 -7.23 -1.01 -30.07
C MET A 507 -7.75 0.39 -29.76
N ARG A 508 -8.15 1.13 -30.81
CA ARG A 508 -8.87 2.40 -30.67
C ARG A 508 -10.27 2.15 -30.08
N PRO A 509 -10.80 3.06 -29.24
CA PRO A 509 -12.17 2.96 -28.76
C PRO A 509 -13.16 3.11 -29.92
N SER A 510 -13.94 2.07 -30.21
CA SER A 510 -15.12 2.14 -31.08
C SER A 510 -16.11 1.03 -30.70
N GLU A 511 -17.39 1.21 -31.04
CA GLU A 511 -18.37 0.12 -30.97
C GLU A 511 -18.00 -0.99 -31.97
N GLY A 512 -18.16 -2.25 -31.58
CA GLY A 512 -17.86 -3.42 -32.40
C GLY A 512 -17.93 -4.74 -31.62
N PRO A 513 -17.84 -5.91 -32.28
CA PRO A 513 -18.10 -7.22 -31.69
C PRO A 513 -17.20 -7.56 -30.49
N GLU A 514 -17.70 -8.38 -29.54
CA GLU A 514 -16.94 -8.86 -28.38
C GLU A 514 -15.76 -9.76 -28.78
N VAL A 515 -15.87 -10.47 -29.91
CA VAL A 515 -14.84 -11.35 -30.46
C VAL A 515 -14.03 -10.62 -31.52
N THR A 516 -12.70 -10.60 -31.37
CA THR A 516 -11.78 -9.97 -32.34
C THR A 516 -11.54 -10.91 -33.53
N ALA A 517 -11.96 -10.52 -34.72
CA ALA A 517 -11.62 -11.22 -35.96
C ALA A 517 -10.22 -10.85 -36.48
N SER A 518 -9.62 -11.70 -37.32
CA SER A 518 -8.37 -11.41 -38.03
C SER A 518 -8.54 -10.21 -38.95
N GLY A 519 -7.74 -9.15 -38.76
CA GLY A 519 -7.79 -7.92 -39.58
C GLY A 519 -8.64 -6.78 -39.01
N ASP A 520 -9.01 -6.82 -37.73
CA ASP A 520 -9.76 -5.75 -37.06
C ASP A 520 -9.04 -4.39 -37.17
N ARG A 521 -9.63 -3.45 -37.93
CA ARG A 521 -9.11 -2.10 -38.20
C ARG A 521 -8.96 -1.23 -36.94
N ARG A 522 -9.57 -1.64 -35.81
CA ARG A 522 -9.39 -0.96 -34.52
C ARG A 522 -7.99 -1.17 -33.96
N ILE A 523 -7.30 -2.25 -34.33
CA ILE A 523 -5.94 -2.55 -33.86
C ILE A 523 -4.97 -1.54 -34.45
N THR A 524 -4.19 -0.88 -33.60
CA THR A 524 -3.15 0.07 -34.05
C THR A 524 -1.90 -0.67 -34.52
N ARG A 525 -1.03 -0.02 -35.31
CA ARG A 525 0.28 -0.60 -35.69
C ARG A 525 1.09 -1.06 -34.49
N LEU A 526 1.18 -0.22 -33.46
CA LEU A 526 1.79 -0.59 -32.19
C LEU A 526 1.01 -1.72 -31.49
N GLY A 527 -0.33 -1.69 -31.57
CA GLY A 527 -1.20 -2.74 -31.05
C GLY A 527 -0.90 -4.13 -31.63
N HIS A 528 -0.58 -4.21 -32.92
CA HIS A 528 -0.12 -5.48 -33.54
C HIS A 528 1.17 -5.98 -32.90
N ILE A 529 2.15 -5.10 -32.68
CA ILE A 529 3.43 -5.44 -32.03
C ILE A 529 3.17 -5.91 -30.58
N LEU A 530 2.37 -5.15 -29.82
CA LEU A 530 2.06 -5.47 -28.42
C LEU A 530 1.40 -6.84 -28.28
N ARG A 531 0.46 -7.19 -29.17
CA ARG A 531 -0.22 -8.51 -29.17
C ARG A 531 0.70 -9.63 -29.66
N ALA A 532 1.51 -9.39 -30.69
CA ALA A 532 2.45 -10.39 -31.22
C ALA A 532 3.53 -10.78 -30.20
N THR A 533 3.97 -9.80 -29.41
CA THR A 533 4.99 -9.97 -28.35
C THR A 533 4.38 -10.33 -26.99
N SER A 534 3.04 -10.37 -26.86
CA SER A 534 2.33 -10.51 -25.57
C SER A 534 2.66 -9.42 -24.54
N ILE A 535 3.29 -8.31 -24.96
CA ILE A 535 3.57 -7.17 -24.08
C ILE A 535 2.25 -6.56 -23.58
N ASP A 536 1.17 -6.66 -24.35
CA ASP A 536 -0.16 -6.20 -23.93
C ASP A 536 -0.71 -6.92 -22.69
N GLU A 537 -0.20 -8.10 -22.37
CA GLU A 537 -0.63 -8.88 -21.20
C GLU A 537 0.18 -8.59 -19.93
N LEU A 538 1.31 -7.88 -20.01
CA LEU A 538 2.16 -7.57 -18.84
C LEU A 538 1.42 -6.87 -17.68
N PRO A 539 0.43 -5.97 -17.91
CA PRO A 539 -0.34 -5.39 -16.80
C PRO A 539 -1.08 -6.42 -15.93
N GLN A 540 -1.34 -7.63 -16.44
CA GLN A 540 -1.96 -8.71 -15.67
C GLN A 540 -1.06 -9.25 -14.55
N LEU A 541 0.26 -9.00 -14.59
CA LEU A 541 1.14 -9.32 -13.45
C LEU A 541 0.69 -8.59 -12.18
N VAL A 542 0.05 -7.42 -12.31
CA VAL A 542 -0.57 -6.72 -11.18
C VAL A 542 -1.79 -7.50 -10.66
N ASN A 543 -2.62 -8.08 -11.54
CA ASN A 543 -3.73 -8.95 -11.14
C ASN A 543 -3.23 -10.22 -10.44
N VAL A 544 -2.10 -10.78 -10.90
CA VAL A 544 -1.45 -11.92 -10.25
C VAL A 544 -0.96 -11.54 -8.86
N LEU A 545 -0.28 -10.40 -8.68
CA LEU A 545 0.13 -9.95 -7.36
C LEU A 545 -1.06 -9.68 -6.43
N ARG A 546 -2.17 -9.13 -6.94
CA ARG A 546 -3.43 -8.95 -6.18
C ARG A 546 -4.12 -10.26 -5.80
N GLY A 547 -3.67 -11.37 -6.41
CA GLY A 547 -4.28 -12.68 -6.24
C GLY A 547 -5.66 -12.78 -6.88
N GLU A 548 -5.98 -11.93 -7.83
CA GLU A 548 -7.15 -12.06 -8.71
C GLU A 548 -6.85 -13.10 -9.81
N MET A 549 -5.58 -13.19 -10.21
CA MET A 549 -5.04 -14.19 -11.12
C MET A 549 -3.88 -14.96 -10.45
N THR A 550 -3.45 -16.04 -11.09
CA THR A 550 -2.22 -16.79 -10.81
C THR A 550 -1.35 -16.84 -12.07
N LEU A 551 -0.06 -17.20 -11.98
CA LEU A 551 0.77 -17.31 -13.18
C LEU A 551 0.26 -18.41 -14.11
N VAL A 552 -0.04 -19.60 -13.56
CA VAL A 552 -0.47 -20.78 -14.34
C VAL A 552 -1.86 -21.23 -13.92
N GLY A 553 -2.81 -21.19 -14.85
CA GLY A 553 -4.20 -21.59 -14.64
C GLY A 553 -5.06 -21.40 -15.89
N ALA A 554 -6.37 -21.61 -15.76
CA ALA A 554 -7.28 -21.44 -16.87
C ALA A 554 -7.40 -19.97 -17.29
N ARG A 555 -7.49 -19.70 -18.59
CA ARG A 555 -7.62 -18.31 -19.07
C ARG A 555 -8.97 -17.71 -18.65
N PRO A 556 -9.01 -16.48 -18.10
CA PRO A 556 -10.24 -15.86 -17.65
C PRO A 556 -11.21 -15.54 -18.81
N GLU A 557 -12.50 -15.76 -18.58
CA GLU A 557 -13.54 -15.58 -19.61
C GLU A 557 -14.44 -14.35 -19.36
N THR A 558 -15.03 -13.79 -20.41
CA THR A 558 -16.06 -12.73 -20.27
C THR A 558 -17.30 -13.31 -19.61
N VAL A 559 -17.99 -12.50 -18.81
CA VAL A 559 -19.17 -12.93 -18.04
C VAL A 559 -20.25 -13.55 -18.95
N GLY A 560 -20.59 -12.89 -20.06
CA GLY A 560 -21.62 -13.38 -20.98
C GLY A 560 -21.27 -14.69 -21.70
N LEU A 561 -19.98 -14.97 -21.96
CA LEU A 561 -19.56 -16.26 -22.53
C LEU A 561 -19.52 -17.34 -21.45
N ALA A 562 -18.96 -17.02 -20.28
CA ALA A 562 -18.83 -17.97 -19.17
C ALA A 562 -20.20 -18.51 -18.71
N GLN A 563 -21.23 -17.67 -18.67
CA GLN A 563 -22.59 -18.08 -18.30
C GLN A 563 -23.23 -19.03 -19.31
N ARG A 564 -22.77 -19.02 -20.57
CA ARG A 564 -23.22 -19.91 -21.64
C ARG A 564 -22.42 -21.21 -21.74
N TYR A 565 -21.44 -21.42 -20.87
CA TYR A 565 -20.73 -22.71 -20.83
C TYR A 565 -21.68 -23.81 -20.37
N PRO A 566 -21.57 -25.04 -20.90
CA PRO A 566 -22.17 -26.22 -20.29
C PRO A 566 -21.86 -26.28 -18.79
N LYS A 567 -22.85 -26.56 -17.94
CA LYS A 567 -22.76 -26.40 -16.47
C LYS A 567 -21.57 -27.17 -15.88
N GLU A 568 -21.28 -28.33 -16.41
CA GLU A 568 -20.22 -29.23 -15.96
C GLU A 568 -18.83 -28.66 -16.25
N LEU A 569 -18.70 -27.87 -17.33
CA LEU A 569 -17.45 -27.18 -17.69
C LEU A 569 -17.23 -25.91 -16.88
N GLN A 570 -18.27 -25.39 -16.21
CA GLN A 570 -18.15 -24.20 -15.34
C GLN A 570 -17.32 -24.46 -14.07
N THR A 571 -17.03 -25.73 -13.74
CA THR A 571 -16.14 -26.09 -12.63
C THR A 571 -14.76 -25.44 -12.73
N VAL A 572 -14.29 -25.13 -13.95
CA VAL A 572 -13.03 -24.44 -14.19
C VAL A 572 -12.96 -23.07 -13.49
N PHE A 573 -14.11 -22.38 -13.35
CA PHE A 573 -14.21 -21.06 -12.72
C PHE A 573 -14.16 -21.11 -11.18
N ARG A 574 -14.15 -22.31 -10.58
CA ARG A 574 -13.81 -22.46 -9.16
C ARG A 574 -12.36 -22.12 -8.89
N HIS A 575 -11.48 -22.34 -9.87
CA HIS A 575 -10.06 -22.09 -9.75
C HIS A 575 -9.70 -20.64 -10.07
N ARG A 576 -8.57 -20.18 -9.54
CA ARG A 576 -8.02 -18.87 -9.89
C ARG A 576 -7.58 -18.84 -11.36
N PRO A 577 -8.00 -17.84 -12.15
CA PRO A 577 -7.58 -17.74 -13.55
C PRO A 577 -6.08 -17.49 -13.70
N GLY A 578 -5.49 -18.05 -14.75
CA GLY A 578 -4.07 -17.95 -15.09
C GLY A 578 -3.74 -16.81 -16.05
N LEU A 579 -2.53 -16.24 -15.90
CA LEU A 579 -1.89 -15.40 -16.92
C LEU A 579 -1.50 -16.22 -18.15
N THR A 580 -1.01 -17.44 -17.89
CA THR A 580 -0.74 -18.49 -18.87
C THR A 580 -1.38 -19.79 -18.40
N GLY A 581 -1.47 -20.77 -19.29
CA GLY A 581 -2.05 -22.08 -19.01
C GLY A 581 -1.80 -23.08 -20.13
N PRO A 582 -1.99 -24.38 -19.87
CA PRO A 582 -1.80 -25.45 -20.84
C PRO A 582 -2.51 -25.17 -22.17
N ALA A 583 -3.81 -24.86 -22.10
CA ALA A 583 -4.61 -24.68 -23.30
C ALA A 583 -4.26 -23.40 -24.06
N GLN A 584 -3.90 -22.32 -23.34
CA GLN A 584 -3.46 -21.07 -23.95
C GLN A 584 -2.14 -21.24 -24.72
N LEU A 585 -1.20 -22.01 -24.19
CA LEU A 585 0.07 -22.30 -24.84
C LEU A 585 -0.11 -23.23 -26.04
N GLY A 586 -0.98 -24.24 -25.91
CA GLY A 586 -1.38 -25.12 -27.00
C GLY A 586 -1.99 -24.37 -28.18
N MET A 587 -2.95 -23.46 -27.93
CA MET A 587 -3.56 -22.65 -28.99
C MET A 587 -2.57 -21.70 -29.67
N ARG A 588 -1.65 -21.10 -28.90
CA ARG A 588 -0.60 -20.24 -29.44
C ARG A 588 0.35 -20.99 -30.38
N GLN A 589 0.56 -22.28 -30.15
CA GLN A 589 1.39 -23.15 -30.99
C GLN A 589 0.61 -23.81 -32.14
N GLY A 590 -0.71 -24.01 -31.98
CA GLY A 590 -1.55 -24.80 -32.88
C GLY A 590 -2.18 -24.07 -34.07
N GLY A 591 -2.16 -22.73 -34.09
CA GLY A 591 -2.76 -21.93 -35.16
C GLY A 591 -4.27 -21.69 -34.97
N GLY A 592 -4.74 -20.51 -35.40
CA GLY A 592 -6.12 -20.03 -35.18
C GLY A 592 -7.18 -20.76 -35.99
N MET A 593 -8.44 -20.52 -35.60
CA MET A 593 -9.65 -21.18 -36.12
C MET A 593 -9.84 -21.00 -37.64
N ALA A 594 -10.40 -22.02 -38.29
CA ALA A 594 -10.96 -21.87 -39.63
C ALA A 594 -12.18 -20.94 -39.59
N ALA A 595 -12.35 -20.10 -40.62
CA ALA A 595 -13.50 -19.20 -40.72
C ALA A 595 -14.81 -20.01 -40.73
N SER A 596 -15.79 -19.61 -39.91
CA SER A 596 -17.15 -20.13 -39.90
C SER A 596 -18.15 -18.98 -39.86
N ASP A 597 -19.38 -19.25 -40.30
CA ASP A 597 -20.47 -18.27 -40.32
C ASP A 597 -21.04 -17.99 -38.91
N ASP A 598 -20.80 -18.91 -37.95
CA ASP A 598 -21.15 -18.75 -36.53
C ASP A 598 -19.94 -19.03 -35.62
N VAL A 599 -19.12 -17.99 -35.47
CA VAL A 599 -17.89 -18.00 -34.69
C VAL A 599 -18.14 -18.31 -33.21
N GLU A 600 -19.30 -17.95 -32.68
CA GLU A 600 -19.61 -18.08 -31.26
C GLU A 600 -20.04 -19.50 -30.89
N SER A 601 -20.92 -20.12 -31.69
CA SER A 601 -21.29 -21.53 -31.48
C SER A 601 -20.09 -22.45 -31.67
N GLN A 602 -19.26 -22.21 -32.69
CA GLN A 602 -18.02 -22.98 -32.89
C GLN A 602 -17.07 -22.86 -31.69
N TYR A 603 -17.01 -21.68 -31.06
CA TYR A 603 -16.21 -21.48 -29.86
C TYR A 603 -16.75 -22.30 -28.68
N LEU A 604 -18.04 -22.19 -28.38
CA LEU A 604 -18.68 -22.85 -27.24
C LEU A 604 -18.73 -24.38 -27.37
N GLU A 605 -18.96 -24.90 -28.58
CA GLU A 605 -19.14 -26.34 -28.79
C GLU A 605 -17.82 -27.10 -29.02
N VAL A 606 -16.82 -26.46 -29.63
CA VAL A 606 -15.57 -27.13 -30.02
C VAL A 606 -14.40 -26.71 -29.14
N GLN A 607 -14.15 -25.40 -29.01
CA GLN A 607 -12.95 -24.94 -28.30
C GLN A 607 -13.08 -25.07 -26.79
N VAL A 608 -14.23 -24.71 -26.23
CA VAL A 608 -14.43 -24.68 -24.78
C VAL A 608 -14.21 -26.06 -24.14
N PRO A 609 -14.80 -27.18 -24.65
CA PRO A 609 -14.55 -28.50 -24.07
C PRO A 609 -13.09 -28.91 -24.08
N TRP A 610 -12.38 -28.70 -25.19
CA TRP A 610 -10.95 -29.01 -25.29
C TRP A 610 -10.09 -28.16 -24.35
N ARG A 611 -10.37 -26.84 -24.31
CA ARG A 611 -9.64 -25.88 -23.48
C ARG A 611 -9.80 -26.20 -22.00
N VAL A 612 -11.04 -26.49 -21.58
CA VAL A 612 -11.35 -26.85 -20.19
C VAL A 612 -10.71 -28.19 -19.84
N ALA A 613 -10.70 -29.18 -20.73
CA ALA A 613 -10.05 -30.46 -20.47
C ALA A 613 -8.54 -30.32 -20.22
N GLU A 614 -7.82 -29.58 -21.07
CA GLU A 614 -6.38 -29.31 -20.90
C GLU A 614 -6.07 -28.52 -19.63
N ASP A 615 -6.85 -27.47 -19.35
CA ASP A 615 -6.64 -26.67 -18.14
C ASP A 615 -6.94 -27.51 -16.87
N MET A 616 -7.98 -28.35 -16.88
CA MET A 616 -8.35 -29.21 -15.75
C MET A 616 -7.36 -30.36 -15.50
N ASP A 617 -6.64 -30.86 -16.51
CA ASP A 617 -5.56 -31.83 -16.32
C ASP A 617 -4.41 -31.26 -15.46
N TYR A 618 -4.08 -29.98 -15.65
CA TYR A 618 -3.15 -29.29 -14.77
C TYR A 618 -3.77 -28.95 -13.41
N LEU A 619 -4.98 -28.37 -13.39
CA LEU A 619 -5.60 -27.85 -12.17
C LEU A 619 -5.99 -28.93 -11.16
N SER A 620 -6.26 -30.15 -11.63
CA SER A 620 -6.54 -31.31 -10.77
C SER A 620 -5.29 -31.83 -10.05
N ARG A 621 -4.10 -31.68 -10.65
CA ARG A 621 -2.81 -32.15 -10.08
C ARG A 621 -1.67 -31.15 -10.31
N PRO A 622 -1.72 -29.97 -9.65
CA PRO A 622 -0.69 -28.97 -9.79
C PRO A 622 0.54 -29.35 -8.97
N THR A 623 1.65 -29.69 -9.64
CA THR A 623 2.95 -29.90 -8.97
C THR A 623 3.90 -28.73 -9.23
N PRO A 624 4.90 -28.51 -8.36
CA PRO A 624 5.93 -27.48 -8.59
C PRO A 624 6.60 -27.62 -9.96
N ALA A 625 7.00 -28.84 -10.33
CA ALA A 625 7.63 -29.12 -11.61
C ALA A 625 6.74 -28.73 -12.79
N ARG A 626 5.47 -29.19 -12.82
CA ARG A 626 4.52 -28.83 -13.89
C ARG A 626 4.31 -27.32 -13.97
N THR A 627 4.21 -26.64 -12.83
CA THR A 627 4.01 -25.18 -12.77
C THR A 627 5.20 -24.44 -13.38
N VAL A 628 6.42 -24.81 -12.98
CA VAL A 628 7.66 -24.23 -13.53
C VAL A 628 7.78 -24.52 -15.03
N THR A 629 7.47 -25.74 -15.49
CA THR A 629 7.48 -26.09 -16.91
C THR A 629 6.57 -25.19 -17.74
N TRP A 630 5.35 -24.89 -17.28
CA TRP A 630 4.45 -23.99 -17.99
C TRP A 630 4.94 -22.54 -18.00
N ILE A 631 5.53 -22.07 -16.91
CA ILE A 631 6.13 -20.72 -16.84
C ILE A 631 7.30 -20.60 -17.82
N VAL A 632 8.25 -21.53 -17.76
CA VAL A 632 9.42 -21.56 -18.65
C VAL A 632 9.01 -21.74 -20.11
N GLY A 633 8.05 -22.62 -20.39
CA GLY A 633 7.50 -22.80 -21.73
C GLY A 633 6.86 -21.54 -22.29
N THR A 634 6.18 -20.76 -21.44
CA THR A 634 5.60 -19.46 -21.82
C THR A 634 6.70 -18.45 -22.10
N ALA A 635 7.69 -18.34 -21.21
CA ALA A 635 8.82 -17.43 -21.38
C ALA A 635 9.61 -17.74 -22.66
N ALA A 636 9.87 -19.02 -22.94
CA ALA A 636 10.54 -19.46 -24.16
C ALA A 636 9.73 -19.14 -25.43
N TYR A 637 8.41 -19.35 -25.39
CA TYR A 637 7.52 -18.99 -26.51
C TYR A 637 7.55 -17.48 -26.78
N VAL A 638 7.44 -16.66 -25.74
CA VAL A 638 7.47 -15.19 -25.86
C VAL A 638 8.84 -14.69 -26.32
N ALA A 639 9.94 -15.23 -25.79
CA ALA A 639 11.28 -14.90 -26.25
C ALA A 639 11.50 -15.30 -27.72
N GLY A 640 11.02 -16.47 -28.13
CA GLY A 640 11.07 -16.94 -29.51
C GLY A 640 10.25 -16.09 -30.48
N SER A 641 9.10 -15.56 -30.05
CA SER A 641 8.28 -14.66 -30.87
C SER A 641 8.91 -13.28 -31.06
N VAL A 642 9.65 -12.78 -30.05
CA VAL A 642 10.40 -11.51 -30.12
C VAL A 642 11.65 -11.65 -31.01
N LEU A 643 12.35 -12.78 -30.95
CA LEU A 643 13.60 -13.01 -31.70
C LEU A 643 13.39 -13.45 -33.16
N GLY A 644 12.15 -13.44 -33.67
CA GLY A 644 11.85 -13.81 -35.06
C GLY A 644 12.05 -15.29 -35.42
N LYS A 645 12.51 -16.13 -34.48
CA LYS A 645 12.68 -17.57 -34.69
C LYS A 645 11.34 -18.27 -34.53
N ARG A 646 10.48 -18.20 -35.55
CA ARG A 646 9.34 -19.12 -35.70
C ARG A 646 9.82 -20.52 -36.09
N SER A 647 10.66 -21.15 -35.27
CA SER A 647 10.86 -22.60 -35.37
C SER A 647 9.70 -23.28 -34.64
N VAL A 648 8.54 -23.26 -35.28
CA VAL A 648 7.49 -24.24 -34.95
C VAL A 648 8.08 -25.58 -35.36
N LYS A 649 8.71 -26.28 -34.42
CA LYS A 649 8.71 -27.75 -34.51
C LYS A 649 7.22 -28.06 -34.41
N LYS A 650 6.56 -28.24 -35.56
CA LYS A 650 5.21 -28.78 -35.62
C LYS A 650 5.30 -30.06 -34.79
N ARG A 651 4.87 -30.05 -33.53
CA ARG A 651 4.17 -31.22 -33.03
C ARG A 651 3.05 -31.36 -34.04
N GLY A 652 3.22 -32.35 -34.92
CA GLY A 652 2.44 -32.51 -36.15
C GLY A 652 0.99 -32.21 -35.84
N HIS A 653 0.30 -31.52 -36.75
CA HIS A 653 -1.13 -31.22 -36.69
C HIS A 653 -1.77 -32.10 -35.63
N LEU A 654 -2.06 -31.58 -34.43
CA LEU A 654 -2.81 -32.35 -33.46
C LEU A 654 -4.11 -32.61 -34.16
N HIS A 655 -4.18 -33.78 -34.77
CA HIS A 655 -5.31 -34.27 -35.50
C HIS A 655 -6.46 -34.13 -34.51
N ALA A 656 -7.51 -33.37 -34.86
CA ALA A 656 -8.83 -33.91 -34.58
C ALA A 656 -8.73 -35.38 -35.04
N PRO A 657 -8.84 -36.36 -34.12
CA PRO A 657 -8.22 -37.66 -34.34
C PRO A 657 -8.63 -38.17 -35.72
N SER A 658 -7.65 -38.62 -36.51
CA SER A 658 -7.86 -39.00 -37.90
C SER A 658 -8.88 -40.14 -37.97
N GLY A 659 -10.12 -39.75 -38.20
CA GLY A 659 -11.28 -40.59 -38.46
C GLY A 659 -12.17 -39.86 -39.46
N PRO A 660 -12.85 -40.60 -40.37
CA PRO A 660 -13.68 -40.00 -41.40
C PRO A 660 -14.69 -39.02 -40.79
N ARG A 661 -14.96 -37.92 -41.48
CA ARG A 661 -15.82 -36.79 -41.06
C ARG A 661 -17.23 -37.17 -40.55
N SER A 662 -17.65 -38.45 -40.62
CA SER A 662 -18.91 -38.94 -40.05
C SER A 662 -18.81 -39.52 -38.63
N SER A 663 -17.63 -39.70 -38.03
CA SER A 663 -17.50 -40.34 -36.70
C SER A 663 -17.49 -39.38 -35.50
N TYR A 664 -17.43 -38.06 -35.73
CA TYR A 664 -17.55 -37.03 -34.68
C TYR A 664 -18.96 -36.45 -34.53
N ALA A 665 -19.87 -36.75 -35.46
CA ALA A 665 -21.28 -36.42 -35.32
C ALA A 665 -21.99 -37.24 -34.21
N HIS A 666 -21.34 -38.26 -33.66
CA HIS A 666 -21.91 -39.18 -32.67
C HIS A 666 -21.09 -39.37 -31.39
N ARG A 667 -19.99 -38.64 -31.19
CA ARG A 667 -19.25 -38.68 -29.91
C ARG A 667 -19.40 -37.37 -29.17
N SER A 668 -20.10 -37.44 -28.05
CA SER A 668 -20.33 -36.28 -27.20
C SER A 668 -19.01 -35.79 -26.58
N PRO A 669 -18.87 -34.47 -26.34
CA PRO A 669 -17.72 -33.87 -25.65
C PRO A 669 -17.35 -34.54 -24.30
N TRP A 670 -18.28 -35.32 -23.74
CA TRP A 670 -18.18 -36.07 -22.48
C TRP A 670 -17.16 -37.22 -22.47
N GLN A 671 -16.76 -37.76 -23.63
CA GLN A 671 -15.81 -38.88 -23.68
C GLN A 671 -14.34 -38.45 -23.42
N LEU A 672 -14.00 -37.18 -23.63
CA LEU A 672 -12.67 -36.65 -23.32
C LEU A 672 -12.44 -36.45 -21.81
N LEU A 673 -13.51 -36.19 -21.05
CA LEU A 673 -13.47 -36.09 -19.59
C LEU A 673 -13.58 -37.45 -18.88
N THR A 674 -14.13 -38.47 -19.56
CA THR A 674 -14.38 -39.82 -19.00
C THR A 674 -13.42 -40.91 -19.50
N SER A 675 -12.41 -40.56 -20.30
CA SER A 675 -11.36 -41.52 -20.68
C SER A 675 -10.68 -42.11 -19.43
N PRO A 676 -10.56 -43.45 -19.31
CA PRO A 676 -10.09 -44.15 -18.10
C PRO A 676 -8.71 -43.74 -17.58
N SER A 677 -7.92 -43.01 -18.38
CA SER A 677 -6.62 -42.47 -17.98
C SER A 677 -6.70 -41.29 -16.99
N ALA A 678 -7.86 -40.63 -16.84
CA ALA A 678 -8.01 -39.45 -15.97
C ALA A 678 -8.62 -39.74 -14.58
N ILE A 679 -9.43 -40.80 -14.42
CA ILE A 679 -10.26 -41.00 -13.21
C ILE A 679 -9.78 -42.17 -12.31
N HIS A 680 -8.97 -43.12 -12.80
CA HIS A 680 -8.43 -44.18 -11.96
C HIS A 680 -6.95 -43.97 -11.59
N ARG A 681 -6.69 -43.12 -10.59
CA ARG A 681 -5.48 -43.22 -9.74
C ARG A 681 -5.57 -42.41 -8.44
N HIS A 682 -6.73 -42.39 -7.79
CA HIS A 682 -6.83 -42.10 -6.36
C HIS A 682 -7.71 -43.16 -5.71
N GLY A 683 -7.07 -44.04 -4.92
CA GLY A 683 -7.75 -45.11 -4.22
C GLY A 683 -6.94 -46.38 -3.98
N GLN A 684 -5.60 -46.35 -3.88
CA GLN A 684 -4.85 -47.45 -3.26
C GLN A 684 -3.63 -46.88 -2.54
N GLY A 685 -3.70 -46.87 -1.21
CA GLY A 685 -2.63 -46.36 -0.36
C GLY A 685 -2.98 -46.26 1.13
N ILE A 686 -3.93 -47.05 1.64
CA ILE A 686 -4.04 -47.35 3.08
C ILE A 686 -4.49 -48.81 3.19
N ARG A 687 -3.57 -49.71 3.57
CA ARG A 687 -3.93 -51.04 4.12
C ARG A 687 -4.30 -50.83 5.59
N GLY A 688 -5.48 -51.28 6.01
CA GLY A 688 -5.88 -51.33 7.42
C GLY A 688 -7.37 -51.63 7.63
N HIS A 689 -7.69 -52.91 7.77
CA HIS A 689 -8.93 -53.54 8.29
C HIS A 689 -10.29 -53.37 7.57
N PRO A 690 -11.10 -54.45 7.46
CA PRO A 690 -12.35 -54.45 6.69
C PRO A 690 -13.57 -54.15 7.59
N GLN A 691 -14.39 -53.16 7.21
CA GLN A 691 -15.78 -53.08 7.68
C GLN A 691 -16.72 -52.61 6.55
N ALA A 692 -17.67 -53.49 6.24
CA ALA A 692 -18.99 -53.35 5.62
C ALA A 692 -19.25 -52.29 4.53
N GLY A 693 -19.75 -52.76 3.37
CA GLY A 693 -20.17 -51.92 2.24
C GLY A 693 -21.63 -51.42 2.33
N PRO A 694 -22.02 -50.42 1.51
CA PRO A 694 -23.26 -49.65 1.65
C PRO A 694 -24.53 -50.35 1.12
N ALA A 695 -24.55 -51.69 1.05
CA ALA A 695 -25.72 -52.46 0.63
C ALA A 695 -26.56 -53.00 1.81
N ASP A 696 -26.08 -52.86 3.05
CA ASP A 696 -26.76 -53.34 4.26
C ASP A 696 -27.49 -52.26 5.08
N LEU A 697 -27.47 -50.99 4.64
CA LEU A 697 -28.09 -49.87 5.36
C LEU A 697 -29.45 -49.42 4.80
N LEU A 698 -29.95 -50.05 3.74
CA LEU A 698 -31.27 -49.77 3.16
C LEU A 698 -32.32 -50.87 3.42
N ARG A 699 -32.04 -51.80 4.34
CA ARG A 699 -33.00 -52.83 4.81
C ARG A 699 -33.40 -52.69 6.29
N ARG A 700 -33.04 -51.60 6.97
CA ARG A 700 -33.33 -51.41 8.41
C ARG A 700 -34.24 -50.22 8.78
N GLU A 701 -34.87 -49.54 7.82
CA GLU A 701 -35.83 -48.45 8.11
C GLU A 701 -37.23 -48.66 7.52
N HIS A 702 -37.62 -49.91 7.26
CA HIS A 702 -39.01 -50.30 6.96
C HIS A 702 -39.49 -51.37 7.94
N ALA A 703 -39.53 -51.02 9.23
CA ALA A 703 -40.24 -51.79 10.27
C ALA A 703 -40.43 -50.92 11.53
N ALA A 704 -41.18 -49.82 11.41
CA ALA A 704 -41.75 -49.11 12.55
C ALA A 704 -43.28 -49.16 12.43
N HIS A 705 -43.85 -50.30 12.80
CA HIS A 705 -45.29 -50.43 13.07
C HIS A 705 -45.53 -50.12 14.54
N ALA A 706 -46.44 -49.16 14.77
CA ALA A 706 -47.43 -49.09 15.84
C ALA A 706 -47.00 -49.35 17.31
N ALA A 707 -47.21 -48.32 18.14
CA ALA A 707 -47.39 -48.34 19.61
C ALA A 707 -48.51 -49.33 20.06
N PRO A 708 -48.86 -49.50 21.38
CA PRO A 708 -48.49 -48.74 22.59
C PRO A 708 -48.31 -49.58 23.90
N LEU A 709 -48.14 -48.88 25.04
CA LEU A 709 -48.66 -49.15 26.41
C LEU A 709 -47.64 -49.33 27.55
N LEU A 710 -47.88 -48.52 28.61
CA LEU A 710 -47.80 -48.80 30.07
C LEU A 710 -46.44 -49.30 30.61
N HIS A 711 -45.80 -48.67 31.60
CA HIS A 711 -46.30 -48.28 32.92
C HIS A 711 -45.32 -47.31 33.59
#